data_AF-A0A336JMY3-F1
#
_entry.id   AF-A0A336JMY3-F1
#
_cell.length_a   1.000
_cell.length_b   1.000
_cell.length_c   1.000
_cell.angle_alpha   90.00
_cell.angle_beta   90.00
_cell.angle_gamma   90.00
#
_symmetry.space_group_name_H-M   'P 1'
#
loop_
_entity.id
_entity.type
_entity.pdbx_description
1 polymer ?
#
loop_
_entity_poly.entity_id
_entity_poly.type
_entity_poly.pdbx_seq_one_letter_code
_entity_poly.pdbx_strand_id
1 'polypeptide(L)'
;MAAATTRPEHIQRRGWRWLYLGLALVVGAFGLTMAVLGGWLIALGGSFYYLVAGALLTLGSALAWRSRHLAAFVAYGGALLLSIVWSLVEIGGKGWLPAWGIDFAGRIGVLAGLLASVGLAYLLWRTPPRATSRRVALAGVVGGLVALGSLVYANWERTEPASGQEVAAASGLRPGDAAQEAGADWTAYGGTNGGRRYSSLNQVTTANVTGLREAWTFRTGDLNPRAGRVFYSSQNTPIKVDDLLYTCTPTNKVFALDPGTGEVRWSHDPKVPASNMESLFTAACRAVAYFDDGEAPGRSESIAKMPAVPGVMGPVPRGGSRCHRRVFVATADGRLIALDAVGGFLCKEFGEAGVVDITVGMGLREKGFASYTSGATVAGGLLILGQQVSDNQRRDAPSGVVRAFDARTGELRWAVDALRPDPKAPLGPGEIYPRGTPNVWNIISADESLGLAFLATGNAAADQWGGNRTPDEDRFTDAVVAVDLQSGATRWVYSTVTHDLWDYDLGAQPMLVDVTIDGTVRRAIMQASKTGNMFLLDAATGEPLRPVEQRPTPQGPPPGDWVAPTQPQSTFFPNIGGVPGRDPERIDARHAFGLTPIDAALCRISFHRHRYEGMFTPPTVDKAGLLLFPGTVGGMNWGGLGYDPQRRLIIGNNSRLPNLVVLHPRRTVHDQPVGSGGARPDQQVAPHSGTPFGVTRPIWWSPLRVPCISPPWGYITATNIDTGQIVWSKPLGTGFDSGPLGIPTKLKIATGTPNLGGPLVTAGGLTFIGATQDNFLRAFETATGRLLWEARLPAGAQAGPMTYEHSGRQYIAVTATGHARFGTTPGDYLKVYALPE
;
A
#
# COMPACT_ATOMS: atom_id res chain seq x y z
N MET A 1 47.33 -58.14 21.52
CA MET A 1 46.15 -57.24 21.65
C MET A 1 45.97 -56.46 20.35
N ALA A 2 45.13 -56.93 19.42
CA ALA A 2 44.78 -56.18 18.21
C ALA A 2 43.46 -56.72 17.61
N ALA A 3 42.37 -56.60 18.36
CA ALA A 3 41.04 -56.96 17.86
C ALA A 3 39.98 -56.18 18.62
N ALA A 4 39.72 -54.92 18.22
CA ALA A 4 38.48 -54.20 18.56
C ALA A 4 38.42 -52.78 17.93
N THR A 5 38.47 -52.63 16.60
CA THR A 5 38.17 -51.30 15.97
C THR A 5 37.35 -51.34 14.66
N THR A 6 36.98 -52.50 14.12
CA THR A 6 36.32 -52.60 12.79
C THR A 6 34.78 -52.54 12.80
N ARG A 7 34.12 -52.82 13.93
CA ARG A 7 32.64 -52.76 14.04
C ARG A 7 32.03 -51.36 13.84
N PRO A 8 32.61 -50.25 14.34
CA PRO A 8 32.03 -48.91 14.18
C PRO A 8 31.99 -48.44 12.73
N GLU A 9 33.04 -48.69 11.94
CA GLU A 9 33.15 -48.20 10.56
C GLU A 9 32.17 -48.88 9.60
N HIS A 10 31.90 -50.19 9.79
CA HIS A 10 30.92 -50.92 8.98
C HIS A 10 29.47 -50.47 9.23
N ILE A 11 29.11 -50.21 10.48
CA ILE A 11 27.78 -49.70 10.85
C ILE A 11 27.59 -48.30 10.28
N GLN A 12 28.62 -47.44 10.37
CA GLN A 12 28.59 -46.08 9.83
C GLN A 12 28.43 -46.06 8.30
N ARG A 13 29.14 -46.92 7.56
CA ARG A 13 29.01 -47.04 6.09
C ARG A 13 27.64 -47.55 5.64
N ARG A 14 27.03 -48.46 6.39
CA ARG A 14 25.66 -48.94 6.11
C ARG A 14 24.63 -47.83 6.32
N GLY A 15 24.81 -46.99 7.34
CA GLY A 15 24.00 -45.79 7.57
C GLY A 15 24.05 -44.80 6.40
N TRP A 16 25.24 -44.44 5.91
CA TRP A 16 25.38 -43.53 4.77
C TRP A 16 24.78 -44.06 3.46
N ARG A 17 24.84 -45.39 3.23
CA ARG A 17 24.17 -46.02 2.07
C ARG A 17 22.67 -45.83 2.13
N TRP A 18 22.06 -46.10 3.28
CA TRP A 18 20.62 -45.94 3.46
C TRP A 18 20.20 -44.48 3.40
N LEU A 19 21.00 -43.55 3.95
CA LEU A 19 20.76 -42.12 3.80
C LEU A 19 20.82 -41.68 2.33
N TYR A 20 21.81 -42.12 1.57
CA TYR A 20 21.89 -41.87 0.12
C TYR A 20 20.65 -42.36 -0.62
N LEU A 21 20.23 -43.61 -0.39
CA LEU A 21 19.05 -44.18 -1.04
C LEU A 21 17.75 -43.50 -0.59
N GLY A 22 17.65 -43.11 0.68
CA GLY A 22 16.54 -42.34 1.22
C GLY A 22 16.44 -40.94 0.59
N LEU A 23 17.55 -40.22 0.50
CA LEU A 23 17.60 -38.91 -0.18
C LEU A 23 17.32 -39.05 -1.69
N ALA A 24 17.82 -40.11 -2.34
CA ALA A 24 17.49 -40.40 -3.73
C ALA A 24 16.00 -40.69 -3.91
N LEU A 25 15.34 -41.36 -2.96
CA LEU A 25 13.89 -41.57 -2.97
C LEU A 25 13.14 -40.24 -2.83
N VAL A 26 13.58 -39.35 -1.94
CA VAL A 26 13.02 -37.99 -1.79
C VAL A 26 13.15 -37.20 -3.09
N VAL A 27 14.32 -37.23 -3.74
CA VAL A 27 14.51 -36.61 -5.07
C VAL A 27 13.61 -37.23 -6.13
N GLY A 28 13.42 -38.55 -6.09
CA GLY A 28 12.51 -39.26 -7.00
C GLY A 28 11.05 -38.85 -6.81
N ALA A 29 10.58 -38.74 -5.57
CA ALA A 29 9.24 -38.26 -5.25
C ALA A 29 9.05 -36.80 -5.68
N PHE A 30 10.03 -35.93 -5.39
CA PHE A 30 10.04 -34.54 -5.85
C PHE A 30 9.99 -34.44 -7.38
N GLY A 31 10.79 -35.24 -8.08
CA GLY A 31 10.82 -35.36 -9.53
C GLY A 31 9.49 -35.84 -10.11
N LEU A 32 8.87 -36.86 -9.50
CA LEU A 32 7.58 -37.39 -9.93
C LEU A 32 6.49 -36.33 -9.78
N THR A 33 6.46 -35.60 -8.66
CA THR A 33 5.53 -34.49 -8.47
C THR A 33 5.73 -33.41 -9.53
N MET A 34 6.97 -33.00 -9.80
CA MET A 34 7.27 -32.07 -10.90
C MET A 34 6.78 -32.59 -12.25
N ALA A 35 6.96 -33.89 -12.53
CA ALA A 35 6.54 -34.50 -13.78
C ALA A 35 5.02 -34.49 -13.95
N VAL A 36 4.28 -34.84 -12.90
CA VAL A 36 2.80 -34.82 -12.89
C VAL A 36 2.27 -33.40 -13.10
N LEU A 37 2.81 -32.43 -12.36
CA LEU A 37 2.44 -31.02 -12.51
C LEU A 37 2.84 -30.48 -13.89
N GLY A 38 3.99 -30.91 -14.42
CA GLY A 38 4.43 -30.57 -15.77
C GLY A 38 3.50 -31.11 -16.85
N GLY A 39 3.00 -32.33 -16.71
CA GLY A 39 1.99 -32.89 -17.60
C GLY A 39 0.70 -32.06 -17.59
N TRP A 40 0.22 -31.66 -16.41
CA TRP A 40 -0.95 -30.77 -16.29
C TRP A 40 -0.68 -29.39 -16.90
N LEU A 41 0.50 -28.82 -16.65
CA LEU A 41 0.89 -27.53 -17.21
C LEU A 41 0.95 -27.54 -18.74
N ILE A 42 1.49 -28.60 -19.35
CA ILE A 42 1.51 -28.77 -20.82
C ILE A 42 0.07 -28.82 -21.37
N ALA A 43 -0.83 -29.54 -20.71
CA ALA A 43 -2.24 -29.60 -21.11
C ALA A 43 -2.95 -28.23 -21.07
N LEU A 44 -2.42 -27.29 -20.29
CA LEU A 44 -2.87 -25.89 -20.22
C LEU A 44 -2.08 -24.95 -21.14
N GLY A 45 -1.21 -25.47 -22.02
CA GLY A 45 -0.37 -24.68 -22.94
C GLY A 45 0.88 -24.07 -22.31
N GLY A 46 1.32 -24.58 -21.16
CA GLY A 46 2.52 -24.10 -20.45
C GLY A 46 3.81 -24.86 -20.81
N SER A 47 4.85 -24.65 -20.00
CA SER A 47 6.20 -25.15 -20.28
C SER A 47 6.38 -26.66 -20.10
N PHE A 48 7.12 -27.29 -21.02
CA PHE A 48 7.56 -28.70 -20.93
C PHE A 48 8.66 -28.94 -19.89
N TYR A 49 9.31 -27.89 -19.39
CA TYR A 49 10.46 -27.98 -18.48
C TYR A 49 10.19 -28.89 -17.28
N TYR A 50 9.06 -28.69 -16.58
CA TYR A 50 8.74 -29.43 -15.36
C TYR A 50 8.59 -30.93 -15.61
N LEU A 51 8.03 -31.31 -16.77
CA LEU A 51 7.90 -32.71 -17.15
C LEU A 51 9.28 -33.34 -17.40
N VAL A 52 10.11 -32.69 -18.20
CA VAL A 52 11.43 -33.22 -18.59
C VAL A 52 12.37 -33.28 -17.38
N ALA A 53 12.48 -32.20 -16.60
CA ALA A 53 13.30 -32.17 -15.40
C ALA A 53 12.79 -33.17 -14.35
N GLY A 54 11.47 -33.25 -14.13
CA GLY A 54 10.87 -34.21 -13.22
C GLY A 54 11.11 -35.67 -13.61
N ALA A 55 11.02 -35.99 -14.90
CA ALA A 55 11.30 -37.32 -15.44
C ALA A 55 12.78 -37.70 -15.24
N LEU A 56 13.72 -36.79 -15.49
CA LEU A 56 15.15 -37.02 -15.25
C LEU A 56 15.45 -37.29 -13.77
N LEU A 57 14.84 -36.53 -12.85
CA LEU A 57 15.00 -36.75 -11.40
C LEU A 57 14.43 -38.10 -10.96
N THR A 58 13.25 -38.47 -11.47
CA THR A 58 12.61 -39.77 -11.20
C THR A 58 13.46 -40.92 -11.74
N LEU A 59 13.98 -40.79 -12.96
CA LEU A 59 14.89 -41.75 -13.57
C LEU A 59 16.19 -41.90 -12.76
N GLY A 60 16.79 -40.78 -12.33
CA GLY A 60 17.99 -40.79 -11.49
C GLY A 60 17.77 -41.56 -10.19
N SER A 61 16.61 -41.38 -9.55
CA SER A 61 16.22 -42.14 -8.37
C SER A 61 16.10 -43.63 -8.64
N ALA A 62 15.41 -44.03 -9.71
CA ALA A 62 15.28 -45.44 -10.09
C ALA A 62 16.66 -46.08 -10.40
N LEU A 63 17.55 -45.36 -11.07
CA LEU A 63 18.91 -45.80 -11.37
C LEU A 63 19.76 -45.94 -10.10
N ALA A 64 19.61 -45.03 -9.13
CA ALA A 64 20.28 -45.10 -7.83
C ALA A 64 19.90 -46.38 -7.06
N TRP A 65 18.61 -46.73 -7.04
CA TRP A 65 18.10 -47.95 -6.40
C TRP A 65 18.48 -49.24 -7.14
N ARG A 66 18.66 -49.17 -8.47
CA ARG A 66 19.24 -50.25 -9.28
C ARG A 66 20.78 -50.33 -9.22
N SER A 67 21.41 -49.60 -8.30
CA SER A 67 22.87 -49.55 -8.12
C SER A 67 23.65 -49.01 -9.34
N ARG A 68 23.00 -48.30 -10.27
CA ARG A 68 23.60 -47.65 -11.44
C ARG A 68 23.94 -46.19 -11.13
N HIS A 69 24.85 -45.97 -10.19
CA HIS A 69 25.10 -44.66 -9.58
C HIS A 69 25.63 -43.59 -10.56
N LEU A 70 26.54 -43.94 -11.47
CA LEU A 70 27.06 -42.98 -12.45
C LEU A 70 25.94 -42.43 -13.34
N ALA A 71 25.11 -43.33 -13.89
CA ALA A 71 23.96 -42.96 -14.69
C ALA A 71 22.93 -42.13 -13.89
N ALA A 72 22.75 -42.44 -12.59
CA ALA A 72 21.91 -41.63 -11.70
C ALA A 72 22.41 -40.18 -11.58
N PHE A 73 23.73 -39.99 -11.38
CA PHE A 73 24.31 -38.65 -11.32
C PHE A 73 24.31 -37.91 -12.66
N VAL A 74 24.42 -38.62 -13.79
CA VAL A 74 24.23 -38.01 -15.13
C VAL A 74 22.79 -37.50 -15.29
N ALA A 75 21.79 -38.29 -14.91
CA ALA A 75 20.39 -37.86 -14.91
C ALA A 75 20.14 -36.65 -13.99
N TYR A 76 20.66 -36.69 -12.75
CA TYR A 76 20.56 -35.57 -11.82
C TYR A 76 21.27 -34.31 -12.31
N GLY A 77 22.49 -34.44 -12.86
CA GLY A 77 23.25 -33.34 -13.43
C GLY A 77 22.55 -32.73 -14.65
N GLY A 78 21.98 -33.55 -15.52
CA GLY A 78 21.18 -33.11 -16.65
C GLY A 78 19.93 -32.32 -16.21
N ALA A 79 19.21 -32.81 -15.19
CA ALA A 79 18.06 -32.10 -14.64
C ALA A 79 18.45 -30.74 -14.03
N LEU A 80 19.56 -30.67 -13.29
CA LEU A 80 20.07 -29.44 -12.71
C LEU A 80 20.52 -28.44 -13.78
N LEU A 81 21.28 -28.89 -14.77
CA LEU A 81 21.74 -28.03 -15.87
C LEU A 81 20.55 -27.48 -16.67
N LEU A 82 19.59 -28.34 -17.01
CA LEU A 82 18.34 -27.93 -17.66
C LEU A 82 17.61 -26.86 -16.82
N SER A 83 17.53 -27.06 -15.51
CA SER A 83 16.89 -26.12 -14.59
C SER A 83 17.61 -24.78 -14.52
N ILE A 84 18.94 -24.77 -14.52
CA ILE A 84 19.74 -23.55 -14.53
C ILE A 84 19.52 -22.78 -15.84
N VAL A 85 19.70 -23.44 -16.99
CA VAL A 85 19.54 -22.80 -18.31
C VAL A 85 18.12 -22.28 -18.47
N TRP A 86 17.11 -23.09 -18.18
CA TRP A 86 15.71 -22.68 -18.24
C TRP A 86 15.43 -21.48 -17.33
N SER A 87 15.93 -21.49 -16.09
CA SER A 87 15.71 -20.39 -15.15
C SER A 87 16.32 -19.08 -15.65
N LEU A 88 17.54 -19.12 -16.19
CA LEU A 88 18.21 -17.92 -16.73
C LEU A 88 17.49 -17.37 -17.97
N VAL A 89 16.99 -18.24 -18.84
CA VAL A 89 16.16 -17.83 -20.00
C VAL A 89 14.86 -17.17 -19.54
N GLU A 90 14.19 -17.74 -18.55
CA GLU A 90 12.94 -17.18 -18.01
C GLU A 90 13.14 -15.84 -17.31
N ILE A 91 14.23 -15.70 -16.54
CA ILE A 91 14.61 -14.45 -15.86
C ILE A 91 14.99 -13.38 -16.89
N GLY A 92 15.81 -13.73 -17.88
CA GLY A 92 16.19 -12.82 -18.96
C GLY A 92 14.99 -12.42 -19.81
N GLY A 93 14.03 -13.31 -20.02
CA GLY A 93 12.78 -13.03 -20.73
C GLY A 93 11.88 -11.98 -20.07
N LYS A 94 12.12 -11.65 -18.80
CA LYS A 94 11.44 -10.58 -18.05
C LYS A 94 12.32 -9.34 -17.85
N GLY A 95 13.47 -9.26 -18.52
CA GLY A 95 14.37 -8.12 -18.43
C GLY A 95 15.20 -8.05 -17.15
N TRP A 96 15.51 -9.19 -16.50
CA TRP A 96 16.40 -9.22 -15.32
C TRP A 96 15.97 -8.27 -14.18
N LEU A 97 14.72 -8.39 -13.72
CA LEU A 97 14.17 -7.59 -12.62
C LEU A 97 15.14 -7.49 -11.42
N PRO A 98 15.15 -6.38 -10.66
CA PRO A 98 16.17 -6.12 -9.63
C PRO A 98 16.37 -7.24 -8.59
N ALA A 99 15.31 -7.99 -8.24
CA ALA A 99 15.36 -9.11 -7.30
C ALA A 99 15.50 -10.49 -7.98
N TRP A 100 16.07 -10.57 -9.19
CA TRP A 100 16.18 -11.81 -9.97
C TRP A 100 16.94 -12.93 -9.25
N GLY A 101 17.88 -12.61 -8.34
CA GLY A 101 18.60 -13.60 -7.54
C GLY A 101 17.67 -14.41 -6.64
N ILE A 102 16.57 -13.81 -6.17
CA ILE A 102 15.54 -14.47 -5.37
C ILE A 102 14.68 -15.38 -6.25
N ASP A 103 14.32 -14.92 -7.45
CA ASP A 103 13.63 -15.75 -8.46
C ASP A 103 14.48 -16.97 -8.83
N PHE A 104 15.77 -16.77 -9.09
CA PHE A 104 16.71 -17.85 -9.38
C PHE A 104 16.82 -18.83 -8.20
N ALA A 105 16.98 -18.34 -6.98
CA ALA A 105 17.04 -19.16 -5.78
C ALA A 105 15.75 -19.98 -5.57
N GLY A 106 14.56 -19.41 -5.80
CA GLY A 106 13.29 -20.13 -5.74
C GLY A 106 13.17 -21.24 -6.79
N ARG A 107 13.70 -21.01 -8.00
CA ARG A 107 13.66 -21.98 -9.10
C ARG A 107 14.64 -23.13 -8.97
N ILE A 108 15.83 -22.92 -8.39
CA ILE A 108 16.87 -23.96 -8.37
C ILE A 108 17.32 -24.37 -6.96
N GLY A 109 17.08 -23.57 -5.94
CA GLY A 109 17.70 -23.71 -4.62
C GLY A 109 17.39 -25.03 -3.93
N VAL A 110 16.10 -25.40 -3.83
CA VAL A 110 15.69 -26.68 -3.22
C VAL A 110 16.20 -27.87 -4.04
N LEU A 111 16.11 -27.79 -5.36
CA LEU A 111 16.61 -28.85 -6.24
C LEU A 111 18.13 -29.06 -6.06
N ALA A 112 18.90 -27.97 -6.14
CA ALA A 112 20.35 -28.00 -5.97
C ALA A 112 20.74 -28.52 -4.57
N GLY A 113 20.03 -28.08 -3.51
CA GLY A 113 20.25 -28.55 -2.14
C GLY A 113 19.99 -30.04 -1.96
N LEU A 114 18.90 -30.57 -2.53
CA LEU A 114 18.59 -32.00 -2.51
C LEU A 114 19.65 -32.82 -3.26
N LEU A 115 20.05 -32.38 -4.45
CA LEU A 115 21.07 -33.08 -5.25
C LEU A 115 22.45 -33.03 -4.60
N ALA A 116 22.83 -31.90 -3.99
CA ALA A 116 24.04 -31.77 -3.20
C ALA A 116 24.03 -32.72 -1.99
N SER A 117 22.89 -32.86 -1.31
CA SER A 117 22.72 -33.77 -0.18
C SER A 117 22.86 -35.24 -0.60
N VAL A 118 22.27 -35.63 -1.75
CA VAL A 118 22.44 -36.96 -2.34
C VAL A 118 23.91 -37.22 -2.70
N GLY A 119 24.56 -36.26 -3.36
CA GLY A 119 25.98 -36.34 -3.73
C GLY A 119 26.88 -36.48 -2.51
N LEU A 120 26.64 -35.69 -1.46
CA LEU A 120 27.38 -35.76 -0.21
C LEU A 120 27.18 -37.11 0.48
N ALA A 121 25.95 -37.60 0.63
CA ALA A 121 25.68 -38.90 1.22
C ALA A 121 26.35 -40.05 0.45
N TYR A 122 26.35 -39.99 -0.89
CA TYR A 122 27.05 -40.95 -1.75
C TYR A 122 28.56 -40.92 -1.53
N LEU A 123 29.16 -39.74 -1.49
CA LEU A 123 30.59 -39.55 -1.24
C LEU A 123 30.99 -40.09 0.13
N LEU A 124 30.22 -39.78 1.18
CA LEU A 124 30.47 -40.25 2.55
C LEU A 124 30.30 -41.76 2.70
N TRP A 125 29.43 -42.38 1.88
CA TRP A 125 29.30 -43.83 1.79
C TRP A 125 30.50 -44.47 1.09
N ARG A 126 30.97 -43.91 -0.04
CA ARG A 126 32.03 -44.49 -0.88
C ARG A 126 33.45 -44.21 -0.40
N THR A 127 33.67 -43.14 0.37
CA THR A 127 35.01 -42.72 0.83
C THR A 127 35.25 -42.99 2.32
N PRO A 128 36.41 -43.55 2.71
CA PRO A 128 36.76 -43.72 4.12
C PRO A 128 36.87 -42.38 4.86
N PRO A 129 36.59 -42.31 6.18
CA PRO A 129 36.64 -41.07 6.96
C PRO A 129 37.98 -40.33 6.92
N ARG A 130 39.09 -41.07 6.74
CA ARG A 130 40.46 -40.52 6.72
C ARG A 130 40.97 -40.15 5.32
N ALA A 131 40.19 -40.38 4.26
CA ALA A 131 40.65 -40.13 2.89
C ALA A 131 40.74 -38.62 2.59
N THR A 132 41.87 -38.18 2.04
CA THR A 132 42.07 -36.79 1.59
C THR A 132 41.02 -36.36 0.57
N SER A 133 40.60 -37.28 -0.32
CA SER A 133 39.52 -37.05 -1.28
C SER A 133 38.17 -36.70 -0.63
N ARG A 134 37.87 -37.24 0.56
CA ARG A 134 36.66 -36.91 1.32
C ARG A 134 36.73 -35.48 1.86
N ARG A 135 37.90 -35.04 2.35
CA ARG A 135 38.12 -33.66 2.84
C ARG A 135 38.05 -32.65 1.70
N VAL A 136 38.67 -32.96 0.56
CA VAL A 136 38.63 -32.12 -0.65
C VAL A 136 37.20 -32.01 -1.20
N ALA A 137 36.45 -33.11 -1.24
CA ALA A 137 35.06 -33.08 -1.70
C ALA A 137 34.14 -32.28 -0.76
N LEU A 138 34.30 -32.43 0.57
CA LEU A 138 33.59 -31.58 1.54
C LEU A 138 33.94 -30.10 1.35
N ALA A 139 35.23 -29.79 1.20
CA ALA A 139 35.69 -28.42 0.95
C ALA A 139 35.16 -27.87 -0.39
N GLY A 140 35.03 -28.70 -1.43
CA GLY A 140 34.44 -28.31 -2.71
C GLY A 140 32.93 -28.03 -2.63
N VAL A 141 32.17 -28.83 -1.88
CA VAL A 141 30.73 -28.56 -1.63
C VAL A 141 30.55 -27.27 -0.84
N VAL A 142 31.33 -27.08 0.24
CA VAL A 142 31.30 -25.84 1.04
C VAL A 142 31.73 -24.66 0.17
N GLY A 143 32.82 -24.79 -0.59
CA GLY A 143 33.31 -23.75 -1.50
C GLY A 143 32.31 -23.38 -2.58
N GLY A 144 31.58 -24.36 -3.15
CA GLY A 144 30.51 -24.12 -4.12
C GLY A 144 29.30 -23.43 -3.50
N LEU A 145 28.88 -23.81 -2.29
CA LEU A 145 27.82 -23.13 -1.56
C LEU A 145 28.20 -21.69 -1.18
N VAL A 146 29.45 -21.48 -0.75
CA VAL A 146 30.00 -20.15 -0.45
C VAL A 146 30.09 -19.31 -1.73
N ALA A 147 30.57 -19.86 -2.84
CA ALA A 147 30.63 -19.16 -4.12
C ALA A 147 29.23 -18.78 -4.62
N LEU A 148 28.25 -19.69 -4.54
CA LEU A 148 26.86 -19.42 -4.89
C LEU A 148 26.26 -18.32 -3.99
N GLY A 149 26.45 -18.43 -2.66
CA GLY A 149 26.02 -17.41 -1.71
C GLY A 149 26.69 -16.05 -1.95
N SER A 150 27.98 -16.05 -2.28
CA SER A 150 28.74 -14.83 -2.60
C SER A 150 28.29 -14.20 -3.91
N LEU A 151 27.93 -15.00 -4.92
CA LEU A 151 27.45 -14.52 -6.21
C LEU A 151 26.03 -13.93 -6.11
N VAL A 152 25.19 -14.54 -5.27
CA VAL A 152 23.87 -13.99 -4.87
C VAL A 152 24.06 -12.67 -4.12
N TYR A 153 24.96 -12.62 -3.14
CA TYR A 153 25.27 -11.42 -2.36
C TYR A 153 25.84 -10.29 -3.23
N ALA A 154 26.79 -10.59 -4.12
CA ALA A 154 27.44 -9.60 -4.98
C ALA A 154 26.52 -8.99 -6.05
N ASN A 155 25.42 -9.68 -6.40
CA ASN A 155 24.43 -9.20 -7.37
C ASN A 155 23.09 -8.82 -6.73
N TRP A 156 23.09 -8.65 -5.41
CA TRP A 156 21.89 -8.45 -4.58
C TRP A 156 21.32 -7.04 -4.65
N GLU A 157 22.19 -6.04 -4.78
CA GLU A 157 21.81 -4.63 -4.91
C GLU A 157 22.34 -4.10 -6.24
N ARG A 158 21.58 -4.34 -7.32
CA ARG A 158 21.70 -3.50 -8.50
C ARG A 158 20.75 -2.34 -8.34
N THR A 159 21.29 -1.20 -7.92
CA THR A 159 20.66 0.08 -8.24
C THR A 159 20.80 0.27 -9.74
N GLU A 160 19.70 0.18 -10.49
CA GLU A 160 19.71 0.73 -11.83
C GLU A 160 19.79 2.26 -11.70
N PRO A 161 20.85 2.91 -12.20
CA PRO A 161 20.83 4.36 -12.33
C PRO A 161 19.83 4.70 -13.45
N ALA A 162 18.66 5.24 -13.13
CA ALA A 162 17.76 5.70 -14.19
C ALA A 162 18.24 7.06 -14.69
N SER A 163 18.74 7.09 -15.93
CA SER A 163 19.36 8.22 -16.62
C SER A 163 20.54 8.86 -15.84
N GLY A 164 21.72 8.95 -16.46
CA GLY A 164 22.85 9.72 -15.91
C GLY A 164 22.61 11.24 -15.86
N GLN A 165 21.37 11.69 -15.63
CA GLN A 165 21.06 13.10 -15.45
C GLN A 165 21.42 13.50 -14.01
N GLU A 166 22.37 14.42 -13.87
CA GLU A 166 22.60 15.11 -12.61
C GLU A 166 21.35 15.91 -12.25
N VAL A 167 20.65 15.49 -11.20
CA VAL A 167 19.55 16.27 -10.63
C VAL A 167 20.13 17.30 -9.68
N ALA A 168 20.45 18.47 -10.22
CA ALA A 168 20.78 19.64 -9.43
C ALA A 168 19.50 20.25 -8.83
N ALA A 169 19.57 20.71 -7.57
CA ALA A 169 18.50 21.53 -7.00
C ALA A 169 18.49 22.90 -7.69
N ALA A 170 17.31 23.39 -8.05
CA ALA A 170 17.17 24.76 -8.54
C ALA A 170 17.52 25.76 -7.43
N SER A 171 18.17 26.87 -7.81
CA SER A 171 18.49 27.98 -6.90
C SER A 171 17.23 28.79 -6.55
N GLY A 172 16.48 28.32 -5.55
CA GLY A 172 15.31 28.99 -5.01
C GLY A 172 13.97 28.40 -5.46
N LEU A 173 12.95 28.52 -4.59
CA LEU A 173 11.57 28.19 -4.90
C LEU A 173 11.00 29.21 -5.89
N ARG A 174 10.15 28.77 -6.82
CA ARG A 174 9.49 29.72 -7.73
C ARG A 174 8.49 30.57 -6.94
N PRO A 175 8.24 31.83 -7.33
CA PRO A 175 7.39 32.77 -6.57
C PRO A 175 5.92 32.34 -6.31
N GLY A 176 5.47 31.18 -6.81
CA GLY A 176 4.16 30.58 -6.49
C GLY A 176 4.19 29.40 -5.52
N ASP A 177 5.35 28.76 -5.31
CA ASP A 177 5.47 27.59 -4.45
C ASP A 177 5.40 27.95 -2.95
N ALA A 178 5.93 29.13 -2.56
CA ALA A 178 6.15 29.51 -1.17
C ALA A 178 4.87 29.64 -0.31
N ALA A 179 3.71 29.93 -0.91
CA ALA A 179 2.46 30.15 -0.16
C ALA A 179 1.77 28.83 0.27
N GLN A 180 2.28 27.67 -0.15
CA GLN A 180 1.61 26.37 0.05
C GLN A 180 2.51 25.27 0.60
N GLU A 181 3.74 25.61 0.98
CA GLU A 181 4.64 24.65 1.59
C GLU A 181 4.46 24.59 3.11
N ALA A 182 4.49 23.38 3.66
CA ALA A 182 4.65 23.21 5.09
C ALA A 182 6.02 23.73 5.52
N GLY A 183 6.14 24.16 6.77
CA GLY A 183 7.35 24.72 7.33
C GLY A 183 7.47 24.31 8.78
N ALA A 184 7.55 25.30 9.68
CA ALA A 184 7.50 25.06 11.11
C ALA A 184 6.21 24.34 11.54
N ASP A 185 5.11 24.62 10.85
CA ASP A 185 3.81 23.96 11.01
C ASP A 185 3.48 23.00 9.87
N TRP A 186 2.66 22.01 10.21
CA TRP A 186 2.09 20.99 9.34
C TRP A 186 0.60 20.93 9.62
N THR A 187 -0.18 21.78 8.93
CA THR A 187 -1.56 22.12 9.32
C THR A 187 -2.62 21.18 8.77
N ALA A 188 -2.28 20.35 7.78
CA ALA A 188 -3.18 19.40 7.16
C ALA A 188 -2.47 18.06 6.88
N TYR A 189 -3.24 17.03 6.50
CA TYR A 189 -2.72 15.67 6.26
C TYR A 189 -1.48 15.61 5.35
N GLY A 190 -1.48 16.35 4.24
CA GLY A 190 -0.37 16.42 3.29
C GLY A 190 0.58 17.60 3.52
N GLY A 191 0.65 18.14 4.74
CA GLY A 191 1.40 19.36 5.10
C GLY A 191 0.52 20.59 5.02
N THR A 192 -0.07 20.81 3.85
CA THR A 192 -1.08 21.82 3.58
C THR A 192 -2.27 21.19 2.84
N ASN A 193 -3.35 21.95 2.62
CA ASN A 193 -4.49 21.50 1.81
C ASN A 193 -4.13 21.22 0.34
N GLY A 194 -2.92 21.61 -0.10
CA GLY A 194 -2.39 21.27 -1.41
C GLY A 194 -1.85 19.84 -1.53
N GLY A 195 -1.61 19.15 -0.43
CA GLY A 195 -1.26 17.72 -0.45
C GLY A 195 0.14 17.38 -0.99
N ARG A 196 1.07 18.35 -1.05
CA ARG A 196 2.43 18.13 -1.61
C ARG A 196 3.32 17.19 -0.80
N ARG A 197 3.02 17.03 0.50
CA ARG A 197 3.84 16.30 1.49
C ARG A 197 5.29 16.77 1.52
N TYR A 198 5.48 18.05 1.24
CA TYR A 198 6.76 18.72 1.24
C TYR A 198 6.86 19.64 2.44
N SER A 199 8.06 19.72 3.02
CA SER A 199 8.41 20.74 3.98
C SER A 199 9.59 21.56 3.49
N SER A 200 9.48 22.88 3.66
CA SER A 200 10.55 23.86 3.43
C SER A 200 11.68 23.77 4.45
N LEU A 201 11.51 23.02 5.55
CA LEU A 201 12.55 22.83 6.57
C LEU A 201 13.75 22.07 6.00
N ASN A 202 14.95 22.54 6.36
CA ASN A 202 16.23 22.05 5.85
C ASN A 202 17.32 21.94 6.93
N GLN A 203 16.96 21.84 8.22
CA GLN A 203 17.94 21.59 9.28
C GLN A 203 18.46 20.15 9.20
N VAL A 204 17.60 19.20 8.85
CA VAL A 204 17.95 17.82 8.51
C VAL A 204 18.16 17.71 7.00
N THR A 205 19.36 17.30 6.59
CA THR A 205 19.83 17.26 5.20
C THR A 205 20.53 15.96 4.87
N THR A 206 20.82 15.73 3.59
CA THR A 206 21.63 14.57 3.14
C THR A 206 23.01 14.49 3.82
N ALA A 207 23.57 15.60 4.29
CA ALA A 207 24.87 15.64 4.95
C ALA A 207 24.85 15.21 6.42
N ASN A 208 23.72 15.40 7.13
CA ASN A 208 23.65 15.20 8.59
C ASN A 208 22.56 14.20 9.04
N VAL A 209 21.72 13.67 8.14
CA VAL A 209 20.62 12.74 8.47
C VAL A 209 21.06 11.50 9.26
N THR A 210 22.30 11.05 9.09
CA THR A 210 22.88 9.93 9.84
C THR A 210 22.97 10.20 11.36
N GLY A 211 22.95 11.48 11.74
CA GLY A 211 22.92 11.97 13.11
C GLY A 211 21.54 11.89 13.78
N LEU A 212 20.45 11.62 13.04
CA LEU A 212 19.11 11.52 13.64
C LEU A 212 19.07 10.47 14.75
N ARG A 213 18.49 10.84 15.88
CA ARG A 213 18.21 9.98 17.04
C ARG A 213 16.76 10.15 17.44
N GLU A 214 16.23 9.16 18.16
CA GLU A 214 14.92 9.28 18.78
C GLU A 214 14.94 10.46 19.76
N ALA A 215 14.06 11.43 19.54
CA ALA A 215 13.88 12.58 20.43
C ALA A 215 12.93 12.21 21.56
N TRP A 216 11.79 11.62 21.21
CA TRP A 216 10.80 11.14 22.16
C TRP A 216 9.85 10.12 21.51
N THR A 217 9.12 9.39 22.34
CA THR A 217 8.09 8.44 21.92
C THR A 217 6.83 8.63 22.73
N PHE A 218 5.69 8.68 22.07
CA PHE A 218 4.37 8.65 22.69
C PHE A 218 3.67 7.32 22.41
N ARG A 219 2.89 6.84 23.38
CA ARG A 219 2.03 5.65 23.24
C ARG A 219 0.59 6.03 23.52
N THR A 220 -0.29 5.78 22.57
CA THR A 220 -1.70 6.20 22.66
C THR A 220 -2.51 5.35 23.64
N GLY A 221 -2.02 4.14 23.96
CA GLY A 221 -2.76 3.14 24.71
C GLY A 221 -3.94 2.54 23.94
N ASP A 222 -4.12 2.92 22.66
CA ASP A 222 -5.25 2.50 21.83
C ASP A 222 -4.92 1.22 21.07
N LEU A 223 -4.92 0.12 21.80
CA LEU A 223 -4.67 -1.22 21.28
C LEU A 223 -5.98 -1.93 20.97
N ASN A 224 -5.96 -2.80 19.95
CA ASN A 224 -7.14 -3.52 19.49
C ASN A 224 -7.80 -4.34 20.62
N PRO A 225 -9.02 -3.99 21.06
CA PRO A 225 -9.68 -4.63 22.19
C PRO A 225 -10.31 -5.98 21.86
N ARG A 226 -10.45 -6.33 20.57
CA ARG A 226 -11.09 -7.57 20.08
C ARG A 226 -10.30 -8.18 18.93
N ALA A 227 -9.26 -8.94 19.29
CA ALA A 227 -8.46 -9.71 18.34
C ALA A 227 -9.36 -10.54 17.40
N GLY A 228 -9.31 -10.22 16.10
CA GLY A 228 -10.00 -10.98 15.05
C GLY A 228 -11.40 -10.50 14.66
N ARG A 229 -11.95 -9.43 15.27
CA ARG A 229 -13.19 -8.79 14.78
C ARG A 229 -12.99 -7.35 14.30
N VAL A 230 -12.04 -6.60 14.87
CA VAL A 230 -11.74 -5.23 14.42
C VAL A 230 -10.35 -5.21 13.80
N PHE A 231 -10.21 -4.56 12.63
CA PHE A 231 -8.96 -4.48 11.89
C PHE A 231 -8.31 -3.10 12.07
N TYR A 232 -7.49 -2.96 13.11
CA TYR A 232 -6.73 -1.71 13.32
C TYR A 232 -5.65 -1.56 12.26
N SER A 233 -5.67 -0.42 11.59
CA SER A 233 -4.52 0.06 10.82
C SER A 233 -4.52 1.58 10.92
N SER A 234 -3.91 2.14 11.97
CA SER A 234 -3.83 3.61 12.06
C SER A 234 -2.97 4.13 10.92
N GLN A 235 -3.57 4.97 10.11
CA GLN A 235 -2.94 5.60 8.94
C GLN A 235 -2.63 7.08 9.26
N ASN A 236 -2.51 7.42 10.55
CA ASN A 236 -2.48 8.79 11.01
C ASN A 236 -1.17 9.50 10.63
N THR A 237 -1.29 10.59 9.89
CA THR A 237 -0.27 11.63 9.83
C THR A 237 -0.68 12.71 10.85
N PRO A 238 0.11 12.93 11.92
CA PRO A 238 -0.15 14.00 12.87
C PRO A 238 -0.13 15.38 12.19
N ILE A 239 -0.83 16.34 12.78
CA ILE A 239 -0.71 17.76 12.39
C ILE A 239 -0.06 18.54 13.53
N LYS A 240 0.77 19.53 13.19
CA LYS A 240 1.43 20.41 14.16
C LYS A 240 1.05 21.85 13.82
N VAL A 241 0.48 22.56 14.78
CA VAL A 241 0.10 23.97 14.64
C VAL A 241 0.54 24.72 15.89
N ASP A 242 1.23 25.84 15.70
CA ASP A 242 1.82 26.64 16.79
C ASP A 242 2.62 25.76 17.77
N ASP A 243 2.15 25.65 19.01
CA ASP A 243 2.83 24.98 20.11
C ASP A 243 2.24 23.58 20.42
N LEU A 244 1.34 23.05 19.58
CA LEU A 244 0.71 21.75 19.80
C LEU A 244 0.86 20.81 18.60
N LEU A 245 1.01 19.53 18.93
CA LEU A 245 0.98 18.41 17.99
C LEU A 245 -0.27 17.57 18.24
N TYR A 246 -1.08 17.37 17.21
CA TYR A 246 -2.33 16.62 17.31
C TYR A 246 -2.25 15.29 16.56
N THR A 247 -2.71 14.22 17.20
CA THR A 247 -2.79 12.88 16.61
C THR A 247 -4.12 12.21 16.93
N CYS A 248 -4.50 11.25 16.09
CA CYS A 248 -5.71 10.46 16.29
C CYS A 248 -5.46 8.96 16.10
N THR A 249 -6.33 8.14 16.70
CA THR A 249 -6.15 6.69 16.79
C THR A 249 -7.23 5.92 16.03
N PRO A 250 -7.12 4.58 15.88
CA PRO A 250 -8.15 3.75 15.25
C PRO A 250 -9.55 3.86 15.87
N THR A 251 -9.66 4.14 17.18
CA THR A 251 -10.96 4.41 17.86
C THR A 251 -11.38 5.87 17.81
N ASN A 252 -10.71 6.70 17.01
CA ASN A 252 -10.91 8.13 16.88
C ASN A 252 -10.64 8.94 18.17
N LYS A 253 -9.85 8.41 19.12
CA LYS A 253 -9.32 9.25 20.22
C LYS A 253 -8.43 10.33 19.64
N VAL A 254 -8.46 11.51 20.23
CA VAL A 254 -7.62 12.66 19.85
C VAL A 254 -6.70 13.00 21.02
N PHE A 255 -5.44 13.25 20.72
CA PHE A 255 -4.46 13.73 21.68
C PHE A 255 -3.83 15.02 21.18
N ALA A 256 -3.68 16.00 22.06
CA ALA A 256 -2.76 17.11 21.86
C ALA A 256 -1.53 16.91 22.75
N LEU A 257 -0.37 17.01 22.13
CA LEU A 257 0.92 16.72 22.72
C LEU A 257 1.80 17.97 22.67
N ASP A 258 2.68 18.09 23.64
CA ASP A 258 3.85 18.96 23.54
C ASP A 258 4.75 18.48 22.39
N PRO A 259 5.07 19.31 21.39
CA PRO A 259 5.87 18.90 20.24
C PRO A 259 7.32 18.56 20.62
N GLY A 260 7.89 19.17 21.65
CA GLY A 260 9.28 18.96 22.05
C GLY A 260 9.51 17.69 22.86
N THR A 261 8.50 17.23 23.61
CA THR A 261 8.63 16.17 24.63
C THR A 261 7.66 15.00 24.45
N GLY A 262 6.56 15.18 23.71
CA GLY A 262 5.49 14.20 23.59
C GLY A 262 4.58 14.11 24.82
N GLU A 263 4.70 15.03 25.79
CA GLU A 263 3.82 15.10 26.96
C GLU A 263 2.37 15.37 26.53
N VAL A 264 1.41 14.60 27.05
CA VAL A 264 -0.01 14.82 26.76
C VAL A 264 -0.48 16.09 27.45
N ARG A 265 -0.90 17.08 26.65
CA ARG A 265 -1.54 18.31 27.13
C ARG A 265 -3.02 18.06 27.42
N TRP A 266 -3.70 17.42 26.49
CA TRP A 266 -5.07 16.92 26.69
C TRP A 266 -5.35 15.74 25.78
N SER A 267 -6.40 14.98 26.12
CA SER A 267 -6.91 13.90 25.28
C SER A 267 -8.43 13.87 25.31
N HIS A 268 -9.04 13.51 24.19
CA HIS A 268 -10.47 13.28 24.06
C HIS A 268 -10.72 11.86 23.56
N ASP A 269 -11.56 11.11 24.29
CA ASP A 269 -12.00 9.78 23.87
C ASP A 269 -13.49 9.83 23.51
N PRO A 270 -13.85 9.72 22.21
CA PRO A 270 -15.24 9.79 21.78
C PRO A 270 -16.06 8.56 22.19
N LYS A 271 -15.44 7.51 22.75
CA LYS A 271 -16.07 6.24 23.16
C LYS A 271 -16.78 5.51 22.03
N VAL A 272 -16.19 5.50 20.83
CA VAL A 272 -16.71 4.77 19.66
C VAL A 272 -16.87 3.28 20.00
N PRO A 273 -18.09 2.71 19.92
CA PRO A 273 -18.29 1.30 20.25
C PRO A 273 -17.57 0.38 19.26
N ALA A 274 -16.95 -0.69 19.76
CA ALA A 274 -16.28 -1.68 18.90
C ALA A 274 -17.19 -2.21 17.78
N SER A 275 -18.49 -2.38 18.05
CA SER A 275 -19.49 -2.82 17.06
C SER A 275 -19.56 -1.95 15.80
N ASN A 276 -19.21 -0.67 15.88
CA ASN A 276 -19.18 0.24 14.73
C ASN A 276 -17.93 0.02 13.86
N MET A 277 -16.87 -0.55 14.45
CA MET A 277 -15.60 -0.81 13.78
C MET A 277 -15.44 -2.26 13.28
N GLU A 278 -16.22 -3.21 13.80
CA GLU A 278 -16.10 -4.65 13.46
C GLU A 278 -16.32 -4.95 11.97
N SER A 279 -17.16 -4.15 11.31
CA SER A 279 -17.53 -4.34 9.92
C SER A 279 -16.81 -3.37 8.98
N LEU A 280 -15.80 -2.64 9.46
CA LEU A 280 -15.00 -1.75 8.62
C LEU A 280 -13.89 -2.51 7.91
N PHE A 281 -13.56 -2.06 6.69
CA PHE A 281 -12.40 -2.59 5.99
C PHE A 281 -11.13 -2.35 6.82
N THR A 282 -11.02 -1.16 7.41
CA THR A 282 -9.96 -0.78 8.35
C THR A 282 -10.50 0.27 9.32
N ALA A 283 -10.30 0.03 10.61
CA ALA A 283 -10.44 1.08 11.62
C ALA A 283 -9.19 1.97 11.57
N ALA A 284 -9.35 3.15 10.98
CA ALA A 284 -8.29 4.12 10.74
C ALA A 284 -8.74 5.53 11.13
N CYS A 285 -7.77 6.37 11.43
CA CYS A 285 -7.88 7.81 11.38
C CYS A 285 -6.66 8.35 10.63
N ARG A 286 -6.83 9.04 9.50
CA ARG A 286 -5.70 9.56 8.71
C ARG A 286 -5.19 10.91 9.19
N ALA A 287 -6.07 11.79 9.64
CA ALA A 287 -5.73 13.09 10.21
C ALA A 287 -6.91 13.63 11.02
N VAL A 288 -6.62 14.52 11.96
CA VAL A 288 -7.61 15.47 12.48
C VAL A 288 -7.57 16.73 11.60
N ALA A 289 -8.61 17.56 11.68
CA ALA A 289 -8.68 18.83 10.97
C ALA A 289 -8.47 19.99 11.95
N TYR A 290 -7.90 21.12 11.49
CA TYR A 290 -7.67 22.31 12.32
C TYR A 290 -8.27 23.56 11.67
N PHE A 291 -8.90 24.42 12.48
CA PHE A 291 -9.45 25.70 12.05
C PHE A 291 -9.17 26.79 13.08
N ASP A 292 -8.78 27.98 12.62
CA ASP A 292 -8.67 29.21 13.43
C ASP A 292 -9.52 30.29 12.75
N ASP A 293 -10.40 30.97 13.51
CA ASP A 293 -11.24 32.05 12.99
C ASP A 293 -10.55 33.41 12.93
N GLY A 294 -9.29 33.51 13.37
CA GLY A 294 -8.44 34.68 13.19
C GLY A 294 -8.77 35.84 14.14
N GLU A 295 -9.66 35.67 15.12
CA GLU A 295 -9.82 36.67 16.18
C GLU A 295 -8.50 36.81 16.96
N ALA A 296 -8.05 38.06 17.14
CA ALA A 296 -6.82 38.35 17.87
C ALA A 296 -6.89 37.75 19.29
N PRO A 297 -5.82 37.10 19.79
CA PRO A 297 -5.85 36.43 21.08
C PRO A 297 -6.13 37.43 22.21
N GLY A 298 -7.39 37.56 22.58
CA GLY A 298 -7.84 38.29 23.76
C GLY A 298 -7.40 37.53 25.01
N ARG A 299 -6.14 37.72 25.42
CA ARG A 299 -5.42 37.14 26.58
C ARG A 299 -4.94 35.68 26.45
N SER A 300 -3.61 35.54 26.40
CA SER A 300 -2.80 34.50 27.10
C SER A 300 -3.34 33.05 27.10
N GLU A 301 -3.62 32.48 25.93
CA GLU A 301 -3.82 31.03 25.76
C GLU A 301 -2.46 30.28 25.66
N SER A 302 -1.43 30.74 26.37
CA SER A 302 -0.14 30.04 26.37
C SER A 302 -0.28 28.70 27.10
N ILE A 303 0.13 27.61 26.44
CA ILE A 303 0.26 26.26 27.02
C ILE A 303 0.98 26.26 28.36
N ALA A 304 1.92 27.18 28.57
CA ALA A 304 2.68 27.39 29.81
C ALA A 304 1.81 27.58 31.08
N LYS A 305 0.51 27.83 30.94
CA LYS A 305 -0.44 27.99 32.06
C LYS A 305 -1.36 26.79 32.29
N MET A 306 -1.30 25.75 31.46
CA MET A 306 -2.08 24.53 31.64
C MET A 306 -1.30 23.51 32.49
N PRO A 307 -1.80 23.12 33.68
CA PRO A 307 -1.16 22.06 34.44
C PRO A 307 -1.31 20.73 33.70
N ALA A 308 -0.20 20.01 33.50
CA ALA A 308 -0.24 18.62 33.08
C ALA A 308 -0.93 17.79 34.17
N VAL A 309 -1.90 16.93 33.80
CA VAL A 309 -2.58 16.07 34.76
C VAL A 309 -2.42 14.59 34.38
N PRO A 310 -1.75 13.79 35.23
CA PRO A 310 -1.76 12.34 35.10
C PRO A 310 -3.16 11.77 35.37
N GLY A 311 -3.80 11.20 34.34
CA GLY A 311 -4.94 10.29 34.50
C GLY A 311 -6.35 10.90 34.58
N VAL A 312 -6.54 12.22 34.63
CA VAL A 312 -7.86 12.88 34.58
C VAL A 312 -7.76 14.26 33.92
N MET A 313 -8.80 14.67 33.19
CA MET A 313 -8.99 16.02 32.64
C MET A 313 -8.61 17.11 33.65
N GLY A 314 -7.63 17.95 33.31
CA GLY A 314 -7.27 19.13 34.09
C GLY A 314 -8.39 20.18 34.13
N PRO A 315 -8.29 21.17 35.03
CA PRO A 315 -9.30 22.21 35.18
C PRO A 315 -9.48 23.00 33.89
N VAL A 316 -10.66 22.84 33.30
CA VAL A 316 -11.22 23.66 32.21
C VAL A 316 -11.04 25.14 32.56
N PRO A 317 -10.54 26.01 31.66
CA PRO A 317 -10.73 27.44 31.81
C PRO A 317 -12.22 27.71 32.03
N ARG A 318 -12.59 28.08 33.25
CA ARG A 318 -13.97 28.42 33.60
C ARG A 318 -14.36 29.67 32.81
N GLY A 319 -15.11 29.45 31.73
CA GLY A 319 -15.94 30.47 31.11
C GLY A 319 -15.23 31.33 30.07
N GLY A 320 -15.72 31.20 28.84
CA GLY A 320 -15.62 32.22 27.81
C GLY A 320 -14.39 32.12 26.90
N SER A 321 -14.42 31.22 25.93
CA SER A 321 -13.79 31.46 24.63
C SER A 321 -14.71 30.87 23.57
N ARG A 322 -14.93 31.56 22.44
CA ARG A 322 -15.82 31.11 21.35
C ARG A 322 -15.17 29.98 20.54
N CYS A 323 -14.40 29.11 21.19
CA CYS A 323 -13.60 28.05 20.56
C CYS A 323 -12.83 28.56 19.33
N HIS A 324 -12.18 29.73 19.39
CA HIS A 324 -11.59 30.38 18.21
C HIS A 324 -10.74 29.43 17.36
N ARG A 325 -9.95 28.60 18.05
CA ARG A 325 -9.15 27.53 17.48
C ARG A 325 -9.79 26.17 17.76
N ARG A 326 -10.00 25.38 16.72
CA ARG A 326 -10.74 24.12 16.77
C ARG A 326 -9.94 22.99 16.16
N VAL A 327 -10.03 21.82 16.77
CA VAL A 327 -9.62 20.54 16.18
C VAL A 327 -10.87 19.69 15.97
N PHE A 328 -11.00 19.09 14.78
CA PHE A 328 -12.15 18.24 14.45
C PHE A 328 -11.73 16.80 14.20
N VAL A 329 -12.60 15.88 14.63
CA VAL A 329 -12.48 14.45 14.36
C VAL A 329 -13.82 13.92 13.87
N ALA A 330 -13.79 13.21 12.74
CA ALA A 330 -14.91 12.41 12.27
C ALA A 330 -14.74 10.98 12.78
N THR A 331 -15.80 10.42 13.37
CA THR A 331 -15.74 9.11 14.03
C THR A 331 -16.35 8.01 13.18
N ALA A 332 -15.91 6.77 13.41
CA ALA A 332 -16.47 5.58 12.76
C ALA A 332 -17.97 5.35 13.06
N ASP A 333 -18.53 5.96 14.09
CA ASP A 333 -19.97 5.93 14.39
C ASP A 333 -20.77 7.12 13.82
N GLY A 334 -20.14 7.96 12.99
CA GLY A 334 -20.83 9.00 12.23
C GLY A 334 -21.07 10.31 12.97
N ARG A 335 -20.17 10.66 13.90
CA ARG A 335 -20.14 11.98 14.55
C ARG A 335 -18.99 12.81 13.99
N LEU A 336 -19.25 14.07 13.68
CA LEU A 336 -18.22 15.09 13.49
C LEU A 336 -18.14 15.92 14.77
N ILE A 337 -17.02 15.84 15.48
CA ILE A 337 -16.84 16.43 16.81
C ILE A 337 -15.88 17.60 16.71
N ALA A 338 -16.24 18.74 17.31
CA ALA A 338 -15.40 19.93 17.43
C ALA A 338 -14.85 20.08 18.85
N LEU A 339 -13.53 20.17 18.96
CA LEU A 339 -12.80 20.33 20.21
C LEU A 339 -12.05 21.66 20.20
N ASP A 340 -12.00 22.34 21.33
CA ASP A 340 -11.11 23.47 21.53
C ASP A 340 -9.67 23.00 21.36
N ALA A 341 -8.91 23.67 20.49
CA ALA A 341 -7.58 23.21 20.11
C ALA A 341 -6.59 23.24 21.29
N VAL A 342 -6.78 24.14 22.26
CA VAL A 342 -5.83 24.35 23.37
C VAL A 342 -6.25 23.52 24.59
N GLY A 343 -7.54 23.49 24.93
CA GLY A 343 -8.08 22.87 26.14
C GLY A 343 -8.79 21.53 25.92
N GLY A 344 -9.06 21.13 24.68
CA GLY A 344 -9.63 19.82 24.36
C GLY A 344 -11.10 19.61 24.77
N PHE A 345 -11.80 20.66 25.21
CA PHE A 345 -13.22 20.58 25.56
C PHE A 345 -14.12 20.73 24.33
N LEU A 346 -15.34 20.22 24.39
CA LEU A 346 -16.30 20.33 23.28
C LEU A 346 -16.69 21.79 23.02
N CYS A 347 -16.63 22.18 21.75
CA CYS A 347 -17.08 23.49 21.30
C CYS A 347 -18.60 23.53 21.20
N LYS A 348 -19.26 23.91 22.30
CA LYS A 348 -20.73 23.80 22.43
C LYS A 348 -21.56 24.53 21.37
N GLU A 349 -20.99 25.52 20.70
CA GLU A 349 -21.63 26.29 19.62
C GLU A 349 -21.61 25.56 18.26
N PHE A 350 -20.85 24.47 18.14
CA PHE A 350 -20.77 23.67 16.93
C PHE A 350 -21.82 22.57 16.94
N GLY A 351 -22.71 22.55 15.94
CA GLY A 351 -23.77 21.57 15.81
C GLY A 351 -24.65 21.48 17.07
N GLU A 352 -24.98 20.27 17.47
CA GLU A 352 -25.65 20.00 18.74
C GLU A 352 -24.61 19.73 19.84
N ALA A 353 -24.32 20.76 20.63
CA ALA A 353 -23.43 20.69 21.80
C ALA A 353 -22.00 20.18 21.48
N GLY A 354 -21.44 20.57 20.34
CA GLY A 354 -20.10 20.20 19.86
C GLY A 354 -20.07 19.06 18.85
N VAL A 355 -21.23 18.58 18.39
CA VAL A 355 -21.33 17.40 17.52
C VAL A 355 -22.30 17.63 16.37
N VAL A 356 -21.93 17.19 15.18
CA VAL A 356 -22.83 17.04 14.02
C VAL A 356 -23.01 15.55 13.71
N ASP A 357 -24.26 15.10 13.60
CA ASP A 357 -24.60 13.75 13.10
C ASP A 357 -24.47 13.73 11.57
N ILE A 358 -23.36 13.18 11.09
CA ILE A 358 -23.08 13.05 9.67
C ILE A 358 -23.69 11.76 9.07
N THR A 359 -24.55 11.04 9.80
CA THR A 359 -25.37 9.94 9.24
C THR A 359 -26.74 10.42 8.72
N VAL A 360 -27.08 11.69 8.94
CA VAL A 360 -28.33 12.30 8.43
C VAL A 360 -28.39 12.19 6.90
N GLY A 361 -29.53 11.72 6.39
CA GLY A 361 -29.79 11.56 4.97
C GLY A 361 -29.08 10.41 4.27
N MET A 362 -28.29 9.58 4.96
CA MET A 362 -27.46 8.54 4.31
C MET A 362 -28.22 7.28 3.87
N GLY A 363 -29.45 7.07 4.34
CA GLY A 363 -30.20 5.82 4.13
C GLY A 363 -29.79 4.72 5.11
N LEU A 364 -29.28 3.59 4.61
CA LEU A 364 -28.88 2.41 5.40
C LEU A 364 -27.91 2.79 6.54
N ARG A 365 -28.37 2.68 7.80
CA ARG A 365 -27.61 3.09 9.01
C ARG A 365 -26.99 1.92 9.78
N GLU A 366 -27.03 0.72 9.22
CA GLU A 366 -26.43 -0.44 9.86
C GLU A 366 -24.91 -0.23 10.00
N LYS A 367 -24.40 -0.62 11.17
CA LYS A 367 -23.01 -0.40 11.56
C LYS A 367 -22.05 -1.05 10.54
N GLY A 368 -21.13 -0.25 10.01
CA GLY A 368 -20.06 -0.70 9.13
C GLY A 368 -20.32 -0.54 7.62
N PHE A 369 -21.50 -0.09 7.20
CA PHE A 369 -21.70 0.25 5.79
C PHE A 369 -21.01 1.55 5.37
N ALA A 370 -20.88 2.50 6.29
CA ALA A 370 -20.15 3.74 6.06
C ALA A 370 -19.26 4.06 7.27
N SER A 371 -18.09 4.64 7.03
CA SER A 371 -17.20 5.14 8.07
C SER A 371 -16.35 6.30 7.58
N TYR A 372 -15.87 7.11 8.54
CA TYR A 372 -15.04 8.27 8.26
C TYR A 372 -13.61 7.93 8.64
N THR A 373 -12.84 7.46 7.66
CA THR A 373 -11.44 7.05 7.83
C THR A 373 -10.46 8.20 7.59
N SER A 374 -10.91 9.21 6.84
CA SER A 374 -10.18 10.44 6.55
C SER A 374 -10.68 11.60 7.41
N GLY A 375 -9.76 12.49 7.80
CA GLY A 375 -10.11 13.76 8.43
C GLY A 375 -10.76 14.73 7.44
N ALA A 376 -11.49 15.72 7.95
CA ALA A 376 -12.04 16.79 7.13
C ALA A 376 -10.92 17.69 6.59
N THR A 377 -11.16 18.28 5.41
CA THR A 377 -10.33 19.37 4.87
C THR A 377 -10.94 20.69 5.28
N VAL A 378 -10.13 21.62 5.77
CA VAL A 378 -10.60 22.95 6.19
C VAL A 378 -10.21 23.97 5.13
N ALA A 379 -11.19 24.53 4.42
CA ALA A 379 -10.95 25.54 3.39
C ALA A 379 -12.11 26.53 3.29
N GLY A 380 -11.81 27.83 3.16
CA GLY A 380 -12.81 28.89 3.02
C GLY A 380 -13.77 28.99 4.20
N GLY A 381 -13.31 28.62 5.41
CA GLY A 381 -14.15 28.53 6.61
C GLY A 381 -15.07 27.31 6.68
N LEU A 382 -14.87 26.32 5.81
CA LEU A 382 -15.69 25.11 5.72
C LEU A 382 -14.91 23.86 6.12
N LEU A 383 -15.62 22.90 6.72
CA LEU A 383 -15.19 21.52 6.93
C LEU A 383 -15.75 20.65 5.81
N ILE A 384 -14.89 20.19 4.90
CA ILE A 384 -15.29 19.37 3.74
C ILE A 384 -14.85 17.93 3.99
N LEU A 385 -15.80 16.99 3.92
CA LEU A 385 -15.53 15.57 4.15
C LEU A 385 -16.45 14.66 3.34
N GLY A 386 -15.88 13.54 2.88
CA GLY A 386 -16.59 12.36 2.41
C GLY A 386 -16.46 11.18 3.39
N GLN A 387 -16.76 9.98 2.93
CA GLN A 387 -16.77 8.76 3.73
C GLN A 387 -16.27 7.57 2.93
N GLN A 388 -15.75 6.58 3.64
CA GLN A 388 -15.59 5.22 3.13
C GLN A 388 -16.94 4.50 3.18
N VAL A 389 -17.36 3.98 2.03
CA VAL A 389 -18.55 3.12 1.91
C VAL A 389 -18.08 1.68 1.67
N SER A 390 -18.80 0.71 2.22
CA SER A 390 -18.61 -0.71 1.89
C SER A 390 -19.35 -1.07 0.58
N ASP A 391 -18.91 -0.44 -0.51
CA ASP A 391 -19.41 -0.55 -1.89
C ASP A 391 -19.38 -1.96 -2.47
N ASN A 392 -18.45 -2.80 -2.02
CA ASN A 392 -18.38 -4.21 -2.41
C ASN A 392 -19.41 -5.13 -1.72
N GLN A 393 -20.32 -4.59 -0.88
CA GLN A 393 -21.30 -5.41 -0.16
C GLN A 393 -22.66 -5.46 -0.88
N ARG A 394 -23.10 -4.35 -1.46
CA ARG A 394 -24.42 -4.24 -2.09
C ARG A 394 -24.49 -3.08 -3.05
N ARG A 395 -25.31 -3.21 -4.08
CA ARG A 395 -25.52 -2.18 -5.10
C ARG A 395 -26.08 -0.88 -4.52
N ASP A 396 -27.05 -0.99 -3.62
CA ASP A 396 -27.76 0.15 -3.03
C ASP A 396 -27.15 0.53 -1.65
N ALA A 397 -25.82 0.53 -1.56
CA ALA A 397 -25.04 0.95 -0.39
C ALA A 397 -25.35 2.43 -0.01
N PRO A 398 -24.98 2.91 1.20
CA PRO A 398 -25.12 4.32 1.52
C PRO A 398 -24.53 5.25 0.46
N SER A 399 -25.07 6.47 0.39
CA SER A 399 -24.60 7.50 -0.54
C SER A 399 -23.11 7.78 -0.40
N GLY A 400 -22.46 8.11 -1.51
CA GLY A 400 -21.10 8.64 -1.58
C GLY A 400 -21.00 10.15 -1.34
N VAL A 401 -22.09 10.81 -0.93
CA VAL A 401 -22.20 12.27 -0.73
C VAL A 401 -21.02 12.89 0.00
N VAL A 402 -20.49 13.98 -0.54
CA VAL A 402 -19.52 14.86 0.12
C VAL A 402 -20.23 16.07 0.67
N ARG A 403 -19.96 16.44 1.92
CA ARG A 403 -20.62 17.56 2.60
C ARG A 403 -19.63 18.60 3.05
N ALA A 404 -20.06 19.85 3.03
CA ALA A 404 -19.37 20.95 3.69
C ALA A 404 -20.21 21.55 4.80
N PHE A 405 -19.60 21.69 5.96
CA PHE A 405 -20.19 22.34 7.13
C PHE A 405 -19.43 23.64 7.42
N ASP A 406 -20.12 24.65 7.95
CA ASP A 406 -19.45 25.81 8.51
C ASP A 406 -18.55 25.37 9.68
N ALA A 407 -17.27 25.75 9.65
CA ALA A 407 -16.29 25.29 10.64
C ALA A 407 -16.55 25.84 12.06
N ARG A 408 -17.31 26.94 12.19
CA ARG A 408 -17.65 27.54 13.49
C ARG A 408 -18.92 26.92 14.05
N THR A 409 -19.97 26.84 13.23
CA THR A 409 -21.32 26.51 13.69
C THR A 409 -21.74 25.07 13.43
N GLY A 410 -21.05 24.35 12.53
CA GLY A 410 -21.46 23.01 12.11
C GLY A 410 -22.70 23.00 11.21
N GLU A 411 -23.16 24.15 10.71
CA GLU A 411 -24.28 24.25 9.79
C GLU A 411 -23.91 23.65 8.42
N LEU A 412 -24.77 22.80 7.86
CA LEU A 412 -24.59 22.25 6.52
C LEU A 412 -24.71 23.36 5.46
N ARG A 413 -23.69 23.53 4.62
CA ARG A 413 -23.62 24.58 3.60
C ARG A 413 -23.93 24.06 2.21
N TRP A 414 -23.50 22.84 1.90
CA TRP A 414 -23.82 22.13 0.68
C TRP A 414 -23.52 20.63 0.82
N ALA A 415 -24.14 19.83 -0.04
CA ALA A 415 -23.98 18.38 -0.11
C ALA A 415 -23.96 17.92 -1.59
N VAL A 416 -22.79 17.50 -2.05
CA VAL A 416 -22.53 17.06 -3.44
C VAL A 416 -22.66 15.54 -3.53
N ASP A 417 -23.47 15.06 -4.46
CA ASP A 417 -23.60 13.65 -4.80
C ASP A 417 -23.76 13.50 -6.32
N ALA A 418 -23.24 12.40 -6.88
CA ALA A 418 -23.21 12.15 -8.33
C ALA A 418 -24.58 12.23 -9.02
N LEU A 419 -25.64 11.87 -8.30
CA LEU A 419 -27.01 11.82 -8.84
C LEU A 419 -27.88 12.98 -8.34
N ARG A 420 -27.25 14.03 -7.81
CA ARG A 420 -27.94 15.16 -7.20
C ARG A 420 -27.61 16.48 -7.93
N PRO A 421 -28.59 17.12 -8.59
CA PRO A 421 -28.31 18.27 -9.45
C PRO A 421 -28.04 19.58 -8.69
N ASP A 422 -28.73 19.82 -7.57
CA ASP A 422 -28.53 21.01 -6.74
C ASP A 422 -27.87 20.63 -5.40
N PRO A 423 -26.60 20.98 -5.19
CA PRO A 423 -25.89 20.67 -3.94
C PRO A 423 -26.41 21.45 -2.73
N LYS A 424 -27.15 22.56 -2.92
CA LYS A 424 -27.67 23.41 -1.84
C LYS A 424 -29.13 23.18 -1.49
N ALA A 425 -29.87 22.42 -2.29
CA ALA A 425 -31.23 22.08 -1.92
C ALA A 425 -31.23 21.39 -0.53
N PRO A 426 -32.16 21.68 0.38
CA PRO A 426 -32.32 20.87 1.59
C PRO A 426 -32.91 19.51 1.21
N LEU A 427 -32.64 18.47 2.01
CA LEU A 427 -33.42 17.24 1.93
C LEU A 427 -34.84 17.50 2.43
N GLY A 428 -35.84 17.03 1.70
CA GLY A 428 -37.22 17.00 2.15
C GLY A 428 -37.42 16.05 3.33
N PRO A 429 -38.55 16.13 4.06
CA PRO A 429 -38.86 15.22 5.15
C PRO A 429 -38.80 13.74 4.71
N GLY A 430 -37.89 12.97 5.30
CA GLY A 430 -37.70 11.54 4.98
C GLY A 430 -36.90 11.27 3.70
N GLU A 431 -36.47 12.30 2.98
CA GLU A 431 -35.59 12.14 1.82
C GLU A 431 -34.18 11.72 2.26
N ILE A 432 -33.53 10.92 1.42
CA ILE A 432 -32.15 10.49 1.60
C ILE A 432 -31.34 10.86 0.36
N TYR A 433 -30.03 11.01 0.52
CA TYR A 433 -29.12 11.13 -0.60
C TYR A 433 -29.14 9.85 -1.46
N PRO A 434 -28.90 9.97 -2.78
CA PRO A 434 -28.89 8.82 -3.69
C PRO A 434 -27.94 7.71 -3.22
N ARG A 435 -28.41 6.47 -3.25
CA ARG A 435 -27.67 5.29 -2.77
C ARG A 435 -26.82 4.68 -3.87
N GLY A 436 -25.72 4.06 -3.48
CA GLY A 436 -24.81 3.34 -4.39
C GLY A 436 -23.89 4.23 -5.23
N THR A 437 -23.88 5.54 -4.96
CA THR A 437 -23.07 6.53 -5.68
C THR A 437 -21.59 6.49 -5.28
N PRO A 438 -20.67 6.93 -6.17
CA PRO A 438 -19.23 6.98 -5.88
C PRO A 438 -18.90 7.75 -4.61
N ASN A 439 -18.08 7.15 -3.74
CA ASN A 439 -17.71 7.72 -2.44
C ASN A 439 -16.34 8.42 -2.48
N VAL A 440 -16.09 9.33 -1.54
CA VAL A 440 -14.80 10.03 -1.37
C VAL A 440 -14.21 9.64 -0.03
N TRP A 441 -13.49 8.52 -0.01
CA TRP A 441 -12.94 7.91 1.20
C TRP A 441 -11.50 8.34 1.49
N ASN A 442 -10.84 8.99 0.53
CA ASN A 442 -9.49 9.52 0.63
C ASN A 442 -9.48 10.92 1.28
N ILE A 443 -8.42 11.70 1.08
CA ILE A 443 -8.29 13.06 1.60
C ILE A 443 -8.54 14.05 0.46
N ILE A 444 -9.36 15.07 0.73
CA ILE A 444 -9.73 16.14 -0.20
C ILE A 444 -8.61 17.19 -0.22
N SER A 445 -8.41 17.84 -1.36
CA SER A 445 -7.52 18.99 -1.48
C SER A 445 -8.31 20.25 -1.80
N ALA A 446 -7.75 21.41 -1.50
CA ALA A 446 -8.43 22.68 -1.77
C ALA A 446 -7.44 23.77 -2.14
N ASP A 447 -7.89 24.66 -3.02
CA ASP A 447 -7.21 25.89 -3.41
C ASP A 447 -8.15 27.08 -3.23
N GLU A 448 -7.98 27.80 -2.13
CA GLU A 448 -8.80 28.98 -1.82
C GLU A 448 -8.61 30.11 -2.82
N SER A 449 -7.44 30.21 -3.47
CA SER A 449 -7.19 31.24 -4.48
C SER A 449 -8.00 31.04 -5.75
N LEU A 450 -8.34 29.79 -6.07
CA LEU A 450 -9.25 29.43 -7.15
C LEU A 450 -10.71 29.34 -6.70
N GLY A 451 -10.95 29.31 -5.38
CA GLY A 451 -12.28 29.04 -4.83
C GLY A 451 -12.73 27.59 -5.03
N LEU A 452 -11.81 26.61 -5.14
CA LEU A 452 -12.12 25.22 -5.50
C LEU A 452 -11.67 24.19 -4.47
N ALA A 453 -12.47 23.12 -4.31
CA ALA A 453 -12.06 21.87 -3.70
C ALA A 453 -12.02 20.75 -4.74
N PHE A 454 -11.09 19.82 -4.57
CA PHE A 454 -10.82 18.71 -5.48
C PHE A 454 -11.11 17.40 -4.78
N LEU A 455 -12.14 16.71 -5.25
CA LEU A 455 -12.59 15.42 -4.76
C LEU A 455 -12.03 14.34 -5.68
N ALA A 456 -11.50 13.26 -5.11
CA ALA A 456 -11.14 12.08 -5.88
C ALA A 456 -12.06 10.94 -5.45
N THR A 457 -12.91 10.49 -6.37
CA THR A 457 -13.94 9.51 -6.10
C THR A 457 -13.44 8.08 -6.28
N GLY A 458 -14.04 7.15 -5.52
CA GLY A 458 -13.93 5.71 -5.74
C GLY A 458 -14.98 5.19 -6.72
N ASN A 459 -15.29 3.92 -6.61
CA ASN A 459 -16.28 3.28 -7.47
C ASN A 459 -17.72 3.51 -7.00
N ALA A 460 -18.65 3.57 -7.96
CA ALA A 460 -20.05 3.31 -7.67
C ALA A 460 -20.21 1.84 -7.22
N ALA A 461 -21.05 1.60 -6.23
CA ALA A 461 -21.32 0.24 -5.78
C ALA A 461 -22.04 -0.53 -6.91
N ALA A 462 -21.77 -1.81 -7.19
CA ALA A 462 -20.77 -2.70 -6.59
C ALA A 462 -19.57 -2.88 -7.54
N ASP A 463 -18.37 -3.15 -7.01
CA ASP A 463 -17.09 -2.91 -7.70
C ASP A 463 -16.88 -3.65 -9.04
N GLN A 464 -17.10 -4.98 -9.10
CA GLN A 464 -16.73 -5.82 -10.27
C GLN A 464 -17.90 -6.16 -11.21
N TRP A 465 -19.03 -5.47 -11.08
CA TRP A 465 -20.16 -5.56 -12.02
C TRP A 465 -20.96 -4.26 -11.99
N GLY A 466 -21.09 -3.60 -13.14
CA GLY A 466 -21.64 -2.25 -13.29
C GLY A 466 -22.93 -2.18 -14.11
N GLY A 467 -23.51 -3.30 -14.54
CA GLY A 467 -24.59 -3.32 -15.55
C GLY A 467 -25.90 -2.59 -15.18
N ASN A 468 -26.06 -2.16 -13.93
CA ASN A 468 -27.18 -1.31 -13.47
C ASN A 468 -26.72 0.06 -12.91
N ARG A 469 -25.51 0.49 -13.25
CA ARG A 469 -25.05 1.86 -13.03
C ARG A 469 -25.58 2.74 -14.15
N THR A 470 -25.93 3.96 -13.78
CA THR A 470 -26.36 4.99 -14.73
C THR A 470 -25.14 5.70 -15.35
N PRO A 471 -25.27 6.33 -16.54
CA PRO A 471 -24.19 7.13 -17.11
C PRO A 471 -23.72 8.26 -16.19
N ASP A 472 -24.62 8.84 -15.39
CA ASP A 472 -24.26 9.86 -14.41
C ASP A 472 -23.41 9.28 -13.26
N GLU A 473 -23.69 8.07 -12.76
CA GLU A 473 -22.80 7.40 -11.81
C GLU A 473 -21.43 7.10 -12.40
N ASP A 474 -21.37 6.59 -13.63
CA ASP A 474 -20.11 6.28 -14.30
C ASP A 474 -19.27 7.53 -14.57
N ARG A 475 -19.91 8.68 -14.86
CA ARG A 475 -19.22 9.97 -15.03
C ARG A 475 -18.45 10.38 -13.77
N PHE A 476 -18.98 10.09 -12.58
CA PHE A 476 -18.36 10.42 -11.30
C PHE A 476 -17.59 9.25 -10.67
N THR A 477 -17.51 8.10 -11.33
CA THR A 477 -16.71 6.96 -10.88
C THR A 477 -15.23 7.16 -11.25
N ASP A 478 -14.33 6.89 -10.32
CA ASP A 478 -12.87 6.98 -10.50
C ASP A 478 -12.42 8.32 -11.11
N ALA A 479 -12.98 9.41 -10.61
CA ALA A 479 -12.90 10.74 -11.19
C ALA A 479 -12.35 11.78 -10.23
N VAL A 480 -11.60 12.74 -10.78
CA VAL A 480 -11.30 14.00 -10.10
C VAL A 480 -12.45 14.95 -10.38
N VAL A 481 -13.06 15.48 -9.33
CA VAL A 481 -14.20 16.40 -9.39
C VAL A 481 -13.78 17.70 -8.72
N ALA A 482 -13.76 18.79 -9.48
CA ALA A 482 -13.63 20.11 -8.87
C ALA A 482 -15.01 20.67 -8.54
N VAL A 483 -15.17 21.12 -7.30
CA VAL A 483 -16.38 21.78 -6.82
C VAL A 483 -16.04 23.18 -6.33
N ASP A 484 -16.95 24.11 -6.56
CA ASP A 484 -16.89 25.45 -5.99
C ASP A 484 -16.96 25.38 -4.46
N LEU A 485 -16.03 26.03 -3.77
CA LEU A 485 -15.94 25.96 -2.30
C LEU A 485 -17.20 26.46 -1.61
N GLN A 486 -17.86 27.51 -2.11
CA GLN A 486 -18.96 28.17 -1.40
C GLN A 486 -20.34 27.60 -1.77
N SER A 487 -20.48 27.07 -2.98
CA SER A 487 -21.74 26.55 -3.51
C SER A 487 -21.81 25.03 -3.57
N GLY A 488 -20.67 24.34 -3.62
CA GLY A 488 -20.61 22.91 -3.94
C GLY A 488 -20.91 22.61 -5.41
N ALA A 489 -21.09 23.62 -6.26
CA ALA A 489 -21.38 23.39 -7.68
C ALA A 489 -20.19 22.73 -8.37
N THR A 490 -20.44 21.62 -9.05
CA THR A 490 -19.44 20.94 -9.88
C THR A 490 -18.98 21.86 -11.00
N ARG A 491 -17.68 22.13 -11.07
CA ARG A 491 -17.05 22.95 -12.12
C ARG A 491 -16.58 22.10 -13.29
N TRP A 492 -15.91 21.00 -13.00
CA TRP A 492 -15.44 20.04 -13.99
C TRP A 492 -15.29 18.66 -13.36
N VAL A 493 -15.28 17.64 -14.22
CA VAL A 493 -15.08 16.22 -13.87
C VAL A 493 -14.11 15.60 -14.86
N TYR A 494 -13.12 14.87 -14.36
CA TYR A 494 -12.19 14.11 -15.17
C TYR A 494 -12.12 12.66 -14.68
N SER A 495 -12.69 11.72 -15.43
CA SER A 495 -12.69 10.29 -15.10
C SER A 495 -11.39 9.62 -15.59
N THR A 496 -10.76 8.85 -14.71
CA THR A 496 -9.52 8.11 -15.02
C THR A 496 -9.79 6.67 -15.48
N VAL A 497 -11.00 6.17 -15.22
CA VAL A 497 -11.51 4.89 -15.72
C VAL A 497 -12.97 5.10 -16.11
N THR A 498 -13.30 4.75 -17.35
CA THR A 498 -14.68 4.73 -17.84
C THR A 498 -15.30 3.39 -17.47
N HIS A 499 -16.40 3.39 -16.71
CA HIS A 499 -17.12 2.19 -16.30
C HIS A 499 -16.22 1.16 -15.60
N ASP A 500 -15.76 1.49 -14.39
CA ASP A 500 -14.82 0.66 -13.64
C ASP A 500 -15.42 -0.69 -13.20
N LEU A 501 -14.72 -1.77 -13.50
CA LEU A 501 -15.07 -3.13 -13.10
C LEU A 501 -13.97 -3.78 -12.24
N TRP A 502 -13.03 -2.98 -11.74
CA TRP A 502 -11.75 -3.46 -11.22
C TRP A 502 -11.40 -2.98 -9.81
N ASP A 503 -12.20 -2.11 -9.17
CA ASP A 503 -11.90 -1.49 -7.87
C ASP A 503 -10.64 -0.61 -8.00
N TYR A 504 -10.65 0.26 -9.03
CA TYR A 504 -9.56 1.17 -9.40
C TYR A 504 -9.77 2.62 -8.94
N ASP A 505 -10.40 2.79 -7.77
CA ASP A 505 -10.59 4.06 -7.06
C ASP A 505 -9.39 4.99 -7.13
N LEU A 506 -9.69 6.27 -7.16
CA LEU A 506 -8.69 7.30 -6.90
C LEU A 506 -8.40 7.39 -5.40
N GLY A 507 -7.57 6.47 -4.90
CA GLY A 507 -7.19 6.46 -3.49
C GLY A 507 -6.27 7.63 -3.09
N ALA A 508 -5.42 8.10 -4.00
CA ALA A 508 -4.47 9.17 -3.71
C ALA A 508 -5.16 10.55 -3.60
N GLN A 509 -4.75 11.36 -2.62
CA GLN A 509 -5.14 12.76 -2.51
C GLN A 509 -4.75 13.52 -3.80
N PRO A 510 -5.65 14.30 -4.42
CA PRO A 510 -5.30 15.17 -5.55
C PRO A 510 -4.22 16.18 -5.13
N MET A 511 -3.05 16.17 -5.75
CA MET A 511 -1.93 17.02 -5.30
C MET A 511 -1.87 18.31 -6.13
N LEU A 512 -1.94 19.47 -5.47
CA LEU A 512 -1.79 20.77 -6.11
C LEU A 512 -0.32 21.08 -6.38
N VAL A 513 0.01 21.34 -7.63
CA VAL A 513 1.37 21.64 -8.09
C VAL A 513 1.38 22.79 -9.08
N ASP A 514 2.50 23.50 -9.14
CA ASP A 514 2.76 24.50 -10.17
C ASP A 514 3.75 23.95 -11.18
N VAL A 515 3.37 23.99 -12.45
CA VAL A 515 4.15 23.43 -13.56
C VAL A 515 4.36 24.48 -14.64
N THR A 516 5.53 24.49 -15.27
CA THR A 516 5.77 25.37 -16.42
C THR A 516 5.48 24.60 -17.71
N ILE A 517 4.57 25.14 -18.50
CA ILE A 517 4.16 24.60 -19.80
C ILE A 517 4.23 25.74 -20.80
N ASP A 518 5.03 25.55 -21.85
CA ASP A 518 5.25 26.54 -22.91
C ASP A 518 5.65 27.93 -22.36
N GLY A 519 6.55 27.92 -21.36
CA GLY A 519 7.04 29.14 -20.69
C GLY A 519 6.06 29.78 -19.69
N THR A 520 4.85 29.25 -19.55
CA THR A 520 3.82 29.78 -18.65
C THR A 520 3.66 28.89 -17.42
N VAL A 521 3.59 29.48 -16.23
CA VAL A 521 3.26 28.73 -15.00
C VAL A 521 1.77 28.42 -14.99
N ARG A 522 1.43 27.15 -14.82
CA ARG A 522 0.06 26.63 -14.75
C ARG A 522 -0.14 25.94 -13.41
N ARG A 523 -1.27 26.30 -12.78
CA ARG A 523 -1.76 25.68 -11.56
C ARG A 523 -2.43 24.36 -11.92
N ALA A 524 -1.98 23.26 -11.33
CA ALA A 524 -2.38 21.92 -11.76
C ALA A 524 -2.68 20.97 -10.61
N ILE A 525 -3.51 19.98 -10.90
CA ILE A 525 -3.75 18.80 -10.06
C ILE A 525 -2.97 17.62 -10.65
N MET A 526 -2.08 17.06 -9.85
CA MET A 526 -1.46 15.77 -10.10
C MET A 526 -2.30 14.68 -9.41
N GLN A 527 -3.00 13.86 -10.19
CA GLN A 527 -3.77 12.73 -9.70
C GLN A 527 -3.07 11.41 -10.02
N ALA A 528 -2.75 10.66 -8.97
CA ALA A 528 -2.29 9.28 -9.07
C ALA A 528 -3.47 8.30 -8.96
N SER A 529 -3.45 7.20 -9.71
CA SER A 529 -4.50 6.17 -9.69
C SER A 529 -4.00 4.79 -9.28
N LYS A 530 -4.92 3.90 -8.88
CA LYS A 530 -4.63 2.48 -8.65
C LYS A 530 -4.18 1.75 -9.93
N THR A 531 -4.53 2.24 -11.12
CA THR A 531 -4.00 1.72 -12.40
C THR A 531 -2.51 2.03 -12.61
N GLY A 532 -1.91 2.85 -11.75
CA GLY A 532 -0.52 3.26 -11.85
C GLY A 532 -0.28 4.50 -12.71
N ASN A 533 -1.33 5.08 -13.29
CA ASN A 533 -1.24 6.30 -14.10
C ASN A 533 -1.10 7.53 -13.19
N MET A 534 -0.47 8.57 -13.75
CA MET A 534 -0.40 9.91 -13.17
C MET A 534 -0.93 10.91 -14.17
N PHE A 535 -2.01 11.61 -13.83
CA PHE A 535 -2.67 12.60 -14.68
C PHE A 535 -2.36 14.00 -14.15
N LEU A 536 -1.87 14.88 -15.03
CA LEU A 536 -1.66 16.29 -14.73
C LEU A 536 -2.77 17.11 -15.39
N LEU A 537 -3.67 17.63 -14.57
CA LEU A 537 -4.87 18.35 -15.00
C LEU A 537 -4.74 19.82 -14.64
N ASP A 538 -5.24 20.72 -15.48
CA ASP A 538 -5.36 22.13 -15.09
C ASP A 538 -6.34 22.24 -13.92
N ALA A 539 -5.95 22.95 -12.86
CA ALA A 539 -6.76 23.01 -11.65
C ALA A 539 -8.09 23.77 -11.86
N ALA A 540 -8.14 24.74 -12.78
CA ALA A 540 -9.34 25.52 -13.04
C ALA A 540 -10.29 24.85 -14.05
N THR A 541 -9.76 24.12 -15.05
CA THR A 541 -10.56 23.57 -16.15
C THR A 541 -10.69 22.04 -16.16
N GLY A 542 -9.79 21.32 -15.48
CA GLY A 542 -9.73 19.85 -15.51
C GLY A 542 -9.15 19.27 -16.80
N GLU A 543 -8.71 20.12 -17.74
CA GLU A 543 -8.12 19.67 -19.00
C GLU A 543 -6.73 19.05 -18.75
N PRO A 544 -6.40 17.91 -19.41
CA PRO A 544 -5.05 17.36 -19.34
C PRO A 544 -4.01 18.35 -19.88
N LEU A 545 -3.03 18.66 -19.03
CA LEU A 545 -1.89 19.50 -19.36
C LEU A 545 -0.73 18.72 -20.03
N ARG A 546 -0.85 17.39 -20.05
CA ARG A 546 0.08 16.46 -20.70
C ARG A 546 -0.71 15.42 -21.51
N PRO A 547 -0.09 14.81 -22.54
CA PRO A 547 -0.75 13.82 -23.38
C PRO A 547 -1.42 12.67 -22.60
N VAL A 548 -2.69 12.44 -22.93
CA VAL A 548 -3.48 11.29 -22.50
C VAL A 548 -4.05 10.61 -23.75
N GLU A 549 -3.80 9.32 -23.89
CA GLU A 549 -4.26 8.53 -25.02
C GLU A 549 -5.44 7.64 -24.63
N GLN A 550 -6.42 7.51 -25.52
CA GLN A 550 -7.48 6.51 -25.41
C GLN A 550 -6.96 5.17 -25.95
N ARG A 551 -6.59 4.26 -25.07
CA ARG A 551 -5.99 2.97 -25.46
C ARG A 551 -7.03 1.84 -25.46
N PRO A 552 -6.98 0.91 -26.42
CA PRO A 552 -7.91 -0.22 -26.49
C PRO A 552 -7.91 -1.07 -25.22
N THR A 553 -9.09 -1.54 -24.84
CA THR A 553 -9.31 -2.36 -23.65
C THR A 553 -9.82 -3.75 -24.02
N PRO A 554 -9.32 -4.83 -23.37
CA PRO A 554 -9.87 -6.17 -23.55
C PRO A 554 -11.40 -6.22 -23.38
N GLN A 555 -12.09 -6.88 -24.30
CA GLN A 555 -13.55 -6.96 -24.33
C GLN A 555 -14.07 -8.29 -23.75
N GLY A 556 -15.39 -8.46 -23.73
CA GLY A 556 -16.05 -9.64 -23.16
C GLY A 556 -16.48 -9.41 -21.71
N PRO A 557 -17.44 -8.50 -21.49
CA PRO A 557 -18.00 -8.21 -20.16
C PRO A 557 -18.70 -9.44 -19.56
N PRO A 558 -18.90 -9.47 -18.23
CA PRO A 558 -19.81 -10.42 -17.62
C PRO A 558 -21.25 -10.20 -18.14
N PRO A 559 -22.12 -11.22 -18.10
CA PRO A 559 -23.51 -11.11 -18.57
C PRO A 559 -24.26 -9.92 -17.94
N GLY A 560 -24.98 -9.18 -18.79
CA GLY A 560 -25.77 -8.02 -18.38
C GLY A 560 -24.95 -6.75 -18.12
N ASP A 561 -23.67 -6.74 -18.49
CA ASP A 561 -22.74 -5.63 -18.29
C ASP A 561 -22.07 -5.19 -19.60
N TRP A 562 -21.25 -4.15 -19.55
CA TRP A 562 -20.46 -3.68 -20.69
C TRP A 562 -19.04 -3.27 -20.29
N VAL A 563 -18.16 -3.12 -21.27
CA VAL A 563 -16.77 -2.64 -21.06
C VAL A 563 -16.51 -1.51 -22.04
N ALA A 564 -15.92 -0.42 -21.58
CA ALA A 564 -15.54 0.68 -22.47
C ALA A 564 -14.56 0.18 -23.56
N PRO A 565 -14.74 0.57 -24.84
CA PRO A 565 -13.82 0.16 -25.93
C PRO A 565 -12.38 0.62 -25.71
N THR A 566 -12.22 1.78 -25.07
CA THR A 566 -10.92 2.38 -24.72
C THR A 566 -10.93 2.92 -23.30
N GLN A 567 -9.74 3.08 -22.74
CA GLN A 567 -9.53 3.74 -21.44
C GLN A 567 -8.46 4.84 -21.58
N PRO A 568 -8.61 5.97 -20.86
CA PRO A 568 -7.59 7.01 -20.85
C PRO A 568 -6.32 6.50 -20.15
N GLN A 569 -5.16 6.70 -20.77
CA GLN A 569 -3.86 6.42 -20.17
C GLN A 569 -2.93 7.61 -20.36
N SER A 570 -2.31 8.04 -19.27
CA SER A 570 -1.29 9.09 -19.30
C SER A 570 -0.03 8.52 -19.93
N THR A 571 0.43 9.11 -21.05
CA THR A 571 1.60 8.61 -21.79
C THR A 571 2.83 9.49 -21.62
N PHE A 572 2.68 10.63 -20.95
CA PHE A 572 3.79 11.50 -20.59
C PHE A 572 4.56 10.99 -19.36
N PHE A 573 3.82 10.56 -18.34
CA PHE A 573 4.38 10.02 -17.10
C PHE A 573 4.53 8.50 -17.17
N PRO A 574 5.44 7.90 -16.39
CA PRO A 574 5.53 6.45 -16.30
C PRO A 574 4.29 5.89 -15.61
N ASN A 575 3.88 4.69 -16.02
CA ASN A 575 2.98 3.87 -15.24
C ASN A 575 3.77 3.17 -14.12
N ILE A 576 3.29 3.31 -12.88
CA ILE A 576 3.91 2.67 -11.70
C ILE A 576 2.98 1.64 -11.03
N GLY A 577 2.03 1.07 -11.77
CA GLY A 577 1.10 0.04 -11.29
C GLY A 577 1.78 -1.32 -11.07
N GLY A 578 2.91 -1.55 -11.72
CA GLY A 578 3.74 -2.76 -11.61
C GLY A 578 5.21 -2.39 -11.47
N VAL A 579 6.06 -2.95 -12.34
CA VAL A 579 7.41 -2.44 -12.58
C VAL A 579 7.29 -1.05 -13.21
N PRO A 580 7.87 0.00 -12.60
CA PRO A 580 7.82 1.36 -13.14
C PRO A 580 8.37 1.43 -14.56
N GLY A 581 7.59 1.96 -15.49
CA GLY A 581 7.97 2.02 -16.90
C GLY A 581 7.04 2.93 -17.71
N ARG A 582 7.34 3.11 -18.99
CA ARG A 582 6.54 3.96 -19.88
C ARG A 582 5.10 3.45 -20.03
N ASP A 583 4.94 2.14 -20.17
CA ASP A 583 3.64 1.49 -20.36
C ASP A 583 3.31 0.61 -19.14
N PRO A 584 2.02 0.34 -18.87
CA PRO A 584 1.62 -0.59 -17.83
C PRO A 584 2.29 -1.96 -18.02
N GLU A 585 2.78 -2.54 -16.92
CA GLU A 585 3.43 -3.85 -16.97
C GLU A 585 2.43 -4.94 -17.39
N ARG A 586 2.81 -5.72 -18.40
CA ARG A 586 2.08 -6.93 -18.79
C ARG A 586 2.84 -8.17 -18.33
N ILE A 587 2.16 -9.00 -17.55
CA ILE A 587 2.73 -10.26 -17.03
C ILE A 587 2.39 -11.46 -17.90
N ASP A 588 3.20 -12.50 -17.79
CA ASP A 588 3.01 -13.78 -18.46
C ASP A 588 3.44 -14.95 -17.54
N ALA A 589 3.38 -16.18 -18.04
CA ALA A 589 3.75 -17.36 -17.26
C ALA A 589 5.20 -17.34 -16.74
N ARG A 590 6.11 -16.55 -17.33
CA ARG A 590 7.49 -16.40 -16.84
C ARG A 590 7.54 -15.67 -15.51
N HIS A 591 6.56 -14.80 -15.26
CA HIS A 591 6.42 -14.01 -14.04
C HIS A 591 5.90 -14.84 -12.87
N ALA A 592 5.33 -16.02 -13.12
CA ALA A 592 4.93 -16.94 -12.06
C ALA A 592 6.16 -17.43 -11.27
N PHE A 593 6.15 -17.15 -9.98
CA PHE A 593 7.20 -17.39 -9.00
C PHE A 593 6.73 -18.35 -7.93
N GLY A 594 7.68 -19.04 -7.31
CA GLY A 594 7.48 -19.82 -6.10
C GLY A 594 8.82 -20.07 -5.43
N LEU A 595 8.80 -20.39 -4.13
CA LEU A 595 10.02 -20.66 -3.36
C LEU A 595 10.69 -21.99 -3.71
N THR A 596 9.99 -22.84 -4.46
CA THR A 596 10.48 -24.14 -4.94
C THR A 596 9.97 -24.37 -6.37
N PRO A 597 10.60 -25.28 -7.14
CA PRO A 597 10.07 -25.70 -8.44
C PRO A 597 8.60 -26.14 -8.41
N ILE A 598 8.18 -26.89 -7.39
CA ILE A 598 6.80 -27.35 -7.25
C ILE A 598 5.85 -26.17 -7.00
N ASP A 599 6.25 -25.26 -6.13
CA ASP A 599 5.50 -24.04 -5.82
C ASP A 599 5.32 -23.16 -7.06
N ALA A 600 6.40 -22.96 -7.82
CA ALA A 600 6.39 -22.23 -9.08
C ALA A 600 5.55 -22.92 -10.16
N ALA A 601 5.51 -24.26 -10.21
CA ALA A 601 4.64 -24.99 -11.12
C ALA A 601 3.16 -24.76 -10.80
N LEU A 602 2.79 -24.76 -9.51
CA LEU A 602 1.42 -24.50 -9.07
C LEU A 602 0.98 -23.06 -9.39
N CYS A 603 1.85 -22.07 -9.16
CA CYS A 603 1.58 -20.70 -9.58
C CYS A 603 1.46 -20.57 -11.10
N ARG A 604 2.28 -21.26 -11.90
CA ARG A 604 2.13 -21.30 -13.37
C ARG A 604 0.81 -21.92 -13.81
N ILE A 605 0.43 -23.05 -13.22
CA ILE A 605 -0.86 -23.69 -13.48
C ILE A 605 -2.00 -22.71 -13.14
N SER A 606 -1.90 -22.00 -12.02
CA SER A 606 -2.86 -20.96 -11.66
C SER A 606 -2.91 -19.88 -12.75
N PHE A 607 -1.78 -19.33 -13.19
CA PHE A 607 -1.74 -18.34 -14.27
C PHE A 607 -2.49 -18.81 -15.53
N HIS A 608 -2.17 -20.00 -16.04
CA HIS A 608 -2.80 -20.53 -17.26
C HIS A 608 -4.29 -20.86 -17.12
N ARG A 609 -4.79 -21.03 -15.89
CA ARG A 609 -6.22 -21.26 -15.63
C ARG A 609 -7.03 -19.98 -15.60
N HIS A 610 -6.42 -18.83 -15.32
CA HIS A 610 -7.12 -17.56 -15.18
C HIS A 610 -6.97 -16.72 -16.45
N ARG A 611 -7.99 -15.93 -16.75
CA ARG A 611 -7.93 -14.97 -17.86
C ARG A 611 -7.00 -13.79 -17.50
N TYR A 612 -6.08 -13.44 -18.38
CA TYR A 612 -5.27 -12.23 -18.28
C TYR A 612 -4.89 -11.70 -19.66
N GLU A 613 -5.34 -10.50 -19.97
CA GLU A 613 -5.11 -9.79 -21.23
C GLU A 613 -4.51 -8.38 -21.01
N GLY A 614 -4.26 -7.99 -19.75
CA GLY A 614 -3.76 -6.68 -19.35
C GLY A 614 -4.53 -6.11 -18.15
N MET A 615 -4.21 -4.87 -17.75
CA MET A 615 -4.75 -4.27 -16.51
C MET A 615 -6.27 -4.11 -16.48
N PHE A 616 -6.91 -4.05 -17.65
CA PHE A 616 -8.35 -3.96 -17.82
C PHE A 616 -8.96 -5.26 -18.37
N THR A 617 -8.42 -6.42 -17.97
CA THR A 617 -9.07 -7.70 -18.26
C THR A 617 -10.42 -7.73 -17.54
N PRO A 618 -11.56 -7.84 -18.24
CA PRO A 618 -12.85 -7.75 -17.59
C PRO A 618 -13.15 -8.98 -16.72
N PRO A 619 -13.94 -8.81 -15.63
CA PRO A 619 -14.51 -9.92 -14.87
C PRO A 619 -15.21 -10.96 -15.75
N THR A 620 -15.02 -12.25 -15.42
CA THR A 620 -15.59 -13.37 -16.18
C THR A 620 -16.34 -14.33 -15.26
N VAL A 621 -17.34 -14.99 -15.84
CA VAL A 621 -18.10 -16.09 -15.22
C VAL A 621 -17.44 -17.46 -15.39
N ASP A 622 -16.31 -17.52 -16.11
CA ASP A 622 -15.47 -18.72 -16.14
C ASP A 622 -15.07 -19.11 -14.72
N LYS A 623 -15.18 -20.41 -14.40
CA LYS A 623 -15.01 -20.90 -13.02
C LYS A 623 -13.67 -20.52 -12.38
N ALA A 624 -12.63 -20.33 -13.18
CA ALA A 624 -11.33 -19.91 -12.68
C ALA A 624 -11.27 -18.40 -12.44
N GLY A 625 -12.06 -17.57 -13.13
CA GLY A 625 -12.02 -16.12 -13.01
C GLY A 625 -10.84 -15.48 -13.76
N LEU A 626 -10.51 -14.25 -13.38
CA LEU A 626 -9.41 -13.47 -13.95
C LEU A 626 -8.25 -13.31 -12.96
N LEU A 627 -7.07 -12.99 -13.49
CA LEU A 627 -5.94 -12.50 -12.72
C LEU A 627 -5.88 -10.97 -12.87
N LEU A 628 -6.25 -10.23 -11.84
CA LEU A 628 -6.29 -8.76 -11.84
C LEU A 628 -4.89 -8.20 -11.52
N PHE A 629 -4.32 -7.40 -12.42
CA PHE A 629 -3.01 -6.78 -12.22
C PHE A 629 -2.90 -5.42 -12.96
N PRO A 630 -2.69 -4.28 -12.26
CA PRO A 630 -2.51 -4.14 -10.80
C PRO A 630 -3.69 -4.68 -9.98
N GLY A 631 -3.44 -5.18 -8.77
CA GLY A 631 -4.52 -5.67 -7.91
C GLY A 631 -5.39 -4.56 -7.32
N THR A 632 -6.31 -4.90 -6.42
CA THR A 632 -7.23 -3.92 -5.79
C THR A 632 -6.57 -2.99 -4.77
N VAL A 633 -5.40 -3.39 -4.24
CA VAL A 633 -4.50 -2.47 -3.53
C VAL A 633 -3.91 -1.43 -4.49
N GLY A 634 -3.89 -1.73 -5.79
CA GLY A 634 -3.46 -0.87 -6.87
C GLY A 634 -1.95 -0.58 -6.87
N GLY A 635 -1.56 0.25 -7.83
CA GLY A 635 -0.29 0.95 -7.85
C GLY A 635 -0.20 1.93 -6.67
N MET A 636 -0.64 3.17 -6.89
CA MET A 636 -0.67 4.22 -5.86
C MET A 636 -2.04 4.25 -5.17
N ASN A 637 -2.02 4.33 -3.85
CA ASN A 637 -3.23 4.25 -3.00
C ASN A 637 -3.28 5.49 -2.06
N TRP A 638 -3.99 5.42 -0.92
CA TRP A 638 -4.25 6.54 0.01
C TRP A 638 -3.01 7.25 0.57
N GLY A 639 -1.85 6.61 0.49
CA GLY A 639 -0.56 7.23 0.79
C GLY A 639 -0.25 8.41 -0.14
N GLY A 640 -0.78 8.44 -1.36
CA GLY A 640 -0.56 9.53 -2.32
C GLY A 640 0.90 9.71 -2.73
N LEU A 641 1.18 10.87 -3.30
CA LEU A 641 2.49 11.27 -3.81
C LEU A 641 3.18 12.28 -2.87
N GLY A 642 4.49 12.39 -2.98
CA GLY A 642 5.25 13.54 -2.49
C GLY A 642 5.84 14.33 -3.65
N TYR A 643 6.06 15.64 -3.47
CA TYR A 643 6.64 16.51 -4.49
C TYR A 643 7.83 17.30 -3.93
N ASP A 644 8.97 17.28 -4.61
CA ASP A 644 10.09 18.19 -4.35
C ASP A 644 10.05 19.34 -5.37
N PRO A 645 9.57 20.55 -5.02
CA PRO A 645 9.56 21.69 -5.93
C PRO A 645 10.96 22.20 -6.31
N GLN A 646 11.98 21.99 -5.46
CA GLN A 646 13.35 22.44 -5.74
C GLN A 646 14.05 21.55 -6.76
N ARG A 647 13.81 20.23 -6.71
CA ARG A 647 14.40 19.24 -7.63
C ARG A 647 13.44 18.83 -8.74
N ARG A 648 12.19 19.27 -8.65
CA ARG A 648 11.10 18.97 -9.57
C ARG A 648 10.82 17.48 -9.74
N LEU A 649 10.83 16.78 -8.61
CA LEU A 649 10.63 15.33 -8.54
C LEU A 649 9.32 14.98 -7.85
N ILE A 650 8.52 14.14 -8.49
CA ILE A 650 7.39 13.44 -7.88
C ILE A 650 7.92 12.12 -7.34
N ILE A 651 7.60 11.83 -6.08
CA ILE A 651 7.98 10.61 -5.40
C ILE A 651 6.72 9.80 -5.12
N GLY A 652 6.70 8.55 -5.59
CA GLY A 652 5.58 7.63 -5.38
C GLY A 652 6.08 6.22 -5.06
N ASN A 653 5.32 5.50 -4.23
CA ASN A 653 5.51 4.08 -3.99
C ASN A 653 4.29 3.28 -4.45
N ASN A 654 4.53 2.01 -4.77
CA ASN A 654 3.48 1.11 -5.23
C ASN A 654 3.64 -0.31 -4.69
N SER A 655 2.52 -1.03 -4.60
CA SER A 655 2.48 -2.47 -4.33
C SER A 655 2.22 -3.24 -5.62
N ARG A 656 3.09 -4.20 -5.93
CA ARG A 656 3.00 -5.06 -7.12
C ARG A 656 2.39 -6.42 -6.76
N LEU A 657 1.09 -6.39 -6.42
CA LEU A 657 0.34 -7.56 -5.95
C LEU A 657 -0.89 -7.82 -6.83
N PRO A 658 -0.93 -8.94 -7.58
CA PRO A 658 -2.12 -9.36 -8.31
C PRO A 658 -3.19 -9.96 -7.39
N ASN A 659 -4.47 -9.84 -7.80
CA ASN A 659 -5.59 -10.57 -7.19
C ASN A 659 -6.11 -11.64 -8.15
N LEU A 660 -6.66 -12.73 -7.61
CA LEU A 660 -7.58 -13.59 -8.35
C LEU A 660 -8.98 -13.04 -8.16
N VAL A 661 -9.74 -12.79 -9.23
CA VAL A 661 -11.13 -12.31 -9.14
C VAL A 661 -12.07 -13.33 -9.77
N VAL A 662 -12.99 -13.87 -8.98
CA VAL A 662 -13.96 -14.88 -9.44
C VAL A 662 -15.37 -14.40 -9.14
N LEU A 663 -16.22 -14.41 -10.18
CA LEU A 663 -17.65 -14.14 -10.06
C LEU A 663 -18.41 -15.42 -9.69
N HIS A 664 -19.18 -15.34 -8.61
CA HIS A 664 -20.05 -16.41 -8.12
C HIS A 664 -21.49 -16.05 -8.43
N PRO A 665 -22.25 -16.89 -9.16
CA PRO A 665 -23.65 -16.59 -9.47
C PRO A 665 -24.47 -16.31 -8.21
N ARG A 666 -25.38 -15.32 -8.25
CA ARG A 666 -26.20 -14.89 -7.10
C ARG A 666 -26.81 -16.05 -6.32
N ARG A 667 -27.33 -17.08 -7.01
CA ARG A 667 -27.95 -18.26 -6.39
C ARG A 667 -27.03 -19.10 -5.49
N THR A 668 -25.71 -18.93 -5.60
CA THR A 668 -24.70 -19.63 -4.79
C THR A 668 -24.09 -18.76 -3.70
N VAL A 669 -24.54 -17.51 -3.56
CA VAL A 669 -23.99 -16.52 -2.63
C VAL A 669 -25.06 -16.16 -1.61
N HIS A 670 -24.68 -16.16 -0.34
CA HIS A 670 -25.56 -15.74 0.74
C HIS A 670 -25.39 -14.25 1.02
N ASP A 671 -26.49 -13.51 1.02
CA ASP A 671 -26.53 -12.11 1.45
C ASP A 671 -26.49 -12.05 2.98
N GLN A 672 -25.29 -12.07 3.54
CA GLN A 672 -25.12 -11.82 4.97
C GLN A 672 -25.13 -10.31 5.22
N PRO A 673 -25.95 -9.80 6.15
CA PRO A 673 -25.99 -8.36 6.45
C PRO A 673 -24.68 -7.92 7.11
N VAL A 674 -24.21 -6.71 6.77
CA VAL A 674 -23.06 -6.06 7.42
C VAL A 674 -23.46 -5.61 8.84
N GLY A 675 -22.58 -5.75 9.83
CA GLY A 675 -22.80 -5.29 11.22
C GLY A 675 -23.09 -6.40 12.23
N SER A 676 -23.48 -6.04 13.46
CA SER A 676 -23.74 -6.84 14.69
C SER A 676 -23.93 -8.37 14.56
N GLY A 677 -22.85 -9.11 14.25
CA GLY A 677 -22.85 -10.58 14.15
C GLY A 677 -22.97 -11.16 12.74
N GLY A 678 -23.05 -10.31 11.71
CA GLY A 678 -23.11 -10.66 10.28
C GLY A 678 -21.79 -10.51 9.52
N ALA A 679 -21.91 -10.24 8.22
CA ALA A 679 -20.85 -10.18 7.23
C ALA A 679 -19.72 -9.21 7.56
N ARG A 680 -18.51 -9.56 7.09
CA ARG A 680 -17.31 -8.75 7.22
C ARG A 680 -16.76 -8.35 5.84
N PRO A 681 -16.07 -7.21 5.70
CA PRO A 681 -15.40 -6.86 4.45
C PRO A 681 -14.23 -7.79 4.08
N ASP A 682 -13.81 -8.71 4.96
CA ASP A 682 -12.85 -9.79 4.67
C ASP A 682 -13.52 -11.15 4.41
N GLN A 683 -14.85 -11.18 4.22
CA GLN A 683 -15.51 -12.37 3.71
C GLN A 683 -14.80 -12.89 2.47
N GLN A 684 -14.66 -14.21 2.40
CA GLN A 684 -14.05 -14.84 1.24
C GLN A 684 -14.79 -14.44 -0.04
N VAL A 685 -16.13 -14.45 0.00
CA VAL A 685 -17.03 -13.99 -1.05
C VAL A 685 -17.73 -12.71 -0.59
N ALA A 686 -17.45 -11.58 -1.24
CA ALA A 686 -18.21 -10.36 -1.08
C ALA A 686 -19.58 -10.52 -1.78
N PRO A 687 -20.71 -10.22 -1.11
CA PRO A 687 -22.02 -10.59 -1.62
C PRO A 687 -22.46 -9.74 -2.82
N HIS A 688 -22.11 -8.45 -2.88
CA HIS A 688 -22.58 -7.53 -3.92
C HIS A 688 -24.13 -7.57 -4.08
N SER A 689 -24.90 -7.67 -2.98
CA SER A 689 -26.35 -7.84 -3.03
C SER A 689 -27.03 -6.81 -3.95
N GLY A 690 -28.00 -7.25 -4.75
CA GLY A 690 -28.59 -6.41 -5.81
C GLY A 690 -27.87 -6.46 -7.16
N THR A 691 -26.83 -7.29 -7.31
CA THR A 691 -26.22 -7.64 -8.61
C THR A 691 -26.37 -9.13 -8.93
N PRO A 692 -26.10 -9.58 -10.17
CA PRO A 692 -26.17 -11.01 -10.54
C PRO A 692 -25.07 -11.89 -9.92
N PHE A 693 -24.05 -11.32 -9.27
CA PHE A 693 -22.86 -12.05 -8.81
C PHE A 693 -22.40 -11.61 -7.42
N GLY A 694 -21.87 -12.53 -6.62
CA GLY A 694 -20.91 -12.21 -5.55
C GLY A 694 -19.48 -12.41 -6.05
N VAL A 695 -18.48 -11.93 -5.32
CA VAL A 695 -17.10 -11.87 -5.81
C VAL A 695 -16.08 -12.33 -4.76
N THR A 696 -15.19 -13.23 -5.14
CA THR A 696 -13.96 -13.51 -4.35
C THR A 696 -12.78 -12.79 -4.97
N ARG A 697 -11.97 -12.10 -4.17
CA ARG A 697 -10.81 -11.32 -4.65
C ARG A 697 -9.50 -11.53 -3.88
N PRO A 698 -9.08 -12.76 -3.52
CA PRO A 698 -7.84 -12.97 -2.76
C PRO A 698 -6.61 -12.49 -3.55
N ILE A 699 -5.58 -12.04 -2.83
CA ILE A 699 -4.25 -11.86 -3.43
C ILE A 699 -3.78 -13.21 -4.00
N TRP A 700 -3.08 -13.17 -5.14
CA TRP A 700 -2.57 -14.35 -5.81
C TRP A 700 -1.37 -14.95 -5.06
N TRP A 701 -1.68 -15.80 -4.08
CA TRP A 701 -0.70 -16.48 -3.22
C TRP A 701 -0.39 -17.90 -3.69
N SER A 702 0.85 -18.32 -3.45
CA SER A 702 1.22 -19.74 -3.50
C SER A 702 0.76 -20.46 -2.22
N PRO A 703 0.71 -21.82 -2.20
CA PRO A 703 0.45 -22.59 -0.98
C PRO A 703 1.39 -22.26 0.19
N LEU A 704 2.60 -21.74 -0.08
CA LEU A 704 3.56 -21.31 0.93
C LEU A 704 3.36 -19.86 1.42
N ARG A 705 2.23 -19.21 1.05
CA ARG A 705 1.89 -17.83 1.40
C ARG A 705 2.93 -16.80 0.92
N VAL A 706 3.51 -17.02 -0.25
CA VAL A 706 4.30 -16.00 -0.98
C VAL A 706 3.57 -15.57 -2.25
N PRO A 707 3.71 -14.32 -2.71
CA PRO A 707 3.00 -13.89 -3.91
C PRO A 707 3.46 -14.74 -5.09
N CYS A 708 2.51 -15.23 -5.89
CA CYS A 708 2.80 -16.04 -7.07
C CYS A 708 3.47 -15.24 -8.20
N ILE A 709 3.61 -13.92 -8.08
CA ILE A 709 4.35 -13.07 -9.01
C ILE A 709 5.82 -12.93 -8.56
N SER A 710 6.76 -12.89 -9.51
CA SER A 710 8.19 -12.75 -9.20
C SER A 710 8.48 -11.42 -8.50
N PRO A 711 9.33 -11.37 -7.46
CA PRO A 711 9.73 -10.10 -6.84
C PRO A 711 10.54 -9.23 -7.82
N PRO A 712 10.62 -7.91 -7.62
CA PRO A 712 10.09 -7.16 -6.47
C PRO A 712 8.56 -7.06 -6.37
N TRP A 713 8.03 -7.05 -5.15
CA TRP A 713 6.58 -6.89 -4.87
C TRP A 713 6.16 -5.45 -4.55
N GLY A 714 7.06 -4.49 -4.74
CA GLY A 714 6.80 -3.08 -4.52
C GLY A 714 8.03 -2.22 -4.74
N TYR A 715 7.80 -0.97 -5.16
CA TYR A 715 8.84 -0.02 -5.50
C TYR A 715 8.62 1.33 -4.82
N ILE A 716 9.69 2.12 -4.77
CA ILE A 716 9.67 3.58 -4.64
C ILE A 716 10.34 4.17 -5.88
N THR A 717 9.73 5.21 -6.45
CA THR A 717 10.13 5.80 -7.73
C THR A 717 10.14 7.32 -7.64
N ALA A 718 11.16 7.94 -8.23
CA ALA A 718 11.20 9.37 -8.50
C ALA A 718 11.02 9.63 -9.99
N THR A 719 10.12 10.54 -10.31
CA THR A 719 9.80 10.97 -11.67
C THR A 719 9.98 12.47 -11.79
N ASN A 720 10.69 12.94 -12.80
CA ASN A 720 10.81 14.37 -13.08
C ASN A 720 9.48 14.89 -13.66
N ILE A 721 8.89 15.91 -13.03
CA ILE A 721 7.57 16.43 -13.44
C ILE A 721 7.61 17.29 -14.72
N ASP A 722 8.76 17.89 -15.06
CA ASP A 722 8.92 18.61 -16.34
C ASP A 722 9.01 17.67 -17.53
N THR A 723 9.78 16.57 -17.40
CA THR A 723 10.16 15.70 -18.53
C THR A 723 9.33 14.42 -18.59
N GLY A 724 8.66 14.04 -17.50
CA GLY A 724 7.92 12.80 -17.38
C GLY A 724 8.82 11.56 -17.27
N GLN A 725 10.14 11.73 -17.07
CA GLN A 725 11.09 10.62 -17.03
C GLN A 725 11.32 10.10 -15.61
N ILE A 726 11.48 8.77 -15.49
CA ILE A 726 11.95 8.14 -14.25
C ILE A 726 13.41 8.54 -14.03
N VAL A 727 13.69 9.14 -12.86
CA VAL A 727 15.03 9.52 -12.40
C VAL A 727 15.67 8.41 -11.58
N TRP A 728 14.89 7.66 -10.82
CA TRP A 728 15.34 6.41 -10.20
C TRP A 728 14.14 5.59 -9.74
N SER A 729 14.32 4.28 -9.65
CA SER A 729 13.35 3.38 -9.01
C SER A 729 14.07 2.26 -8.27
N LYS A 730 13.54 1.86 -7.10
CA LYS A 730 14.14 0.83 -6.25
C LYS A 730 13.09 -0.06 -5.61
N PRO A 731 13.39 -1.35 -5.37
CA PRO A 731 12.57 -2.19 -4.50
C PRO A 731 12.41 -1.53 -3.13
N LEU A 732 11.17 -1.38 -2.65
CA LEU A 732 10.88 -0.76 -1.36
C LEU A 732 10.56 -1.82 -0.30
N GLY A 733 11.45 -1.99 0.68
CA GLY A 733 11.28 -2.90 1.82
C GLY A 733 11.96 -4.25 1.66
N THR A 734 12.07 -4.95 2.79
CA THR A 734 12.90 -6.16 2.93
C THR A 734 12.15 -7.36 3.52
N GLY A 735 12.67 -8.56 3.32
CA GLY A 735 12.19 -9.78 3.96
C GLY A 735 12.45 -9.88 5.47
N PHE A 736 12.82 -8.80 6.17
CA PHE A 736 13.26 -8.89 7.56
C PHE A 736 12.17 -9.42 8.51
N ASP A 737 10.94 -8.94 8.37
CA ASP A 737 9.76 -9.37 9.16
C ASP A 737 8.73 -10.19 8.37
N SER A 738 9.04 -10.51 7.11
CA SER A 738 8.18 -11.32 6.24
C SER A 738 8.94 -12.51 5.68
N GLY A 739 8.24 -13.56 5.26
CA GLY A 739 8.87 -14.73 4.67
C GLY A 739 7.93 -15.91 4.49
N PRO A 740 8.48 -17.06 4.03
CA PRO A 740 7.70 -18.27 3.75
C PRO A 740 6.83 -18.67 4.94
N LEU A 741 5.56 -19.05 4.69
CA LEU A 741 4.59 -19.44 5.71
C LEU A 741 4.34 -18.37 6.80
N GLY A 742 4.71 -17.12 6.54
CA GLY A 742 4.63 -16.02 7.52
C GLY A 742 5.78 -15.99 8.54
N ILE A 743 6.86 -16.72 8.29
CA ILE A 743 8.03 -16.76 9.17
C ILE A 743 9.04 -15.67 8.75
N PRO A 744 9.36 -14.70 9.62
CA PRO A 744 10.37 -13.67 9.35
C PRO A 744 11.74 -14.24 8.97
N THR A 745 12.37 -13.73 7.91
CA THR A 745 13.74 -14.19 7.57
C THR A 745 14.81 -13.62 8.50
N LYS A 746 14.54 -12.47 9.14
CA LYS A 746 15.52 -11.67 9.91
C LYS A 746 16.75 -11.25 9.11
N LEU A 747 16.64 -11.26 7.80
CA LEU A 747 17.64 -10.78 6.85
C LEU A 747 17.07 -9.58 6.09
N LYS A 748 17.89 -8.54 5.90
CA LYS A 748 17.52 -7.33 5.14
C LYS A 748 17.63 -7.57 3.63
N ILE A 749 16.87 -8.54 3.16
CA ILE A 749 16.79 -8.95 1.76
C ILE A 749 15.88 -7.98 1.02
N ALA A 750 16.38 -7.18 0.07
CA ALA A 750 15.59 -6.20 -0.69
C ALA A 750 14.62 -6.88 -1.67
N THR A 751 13.55 -7.48 -1.14
CA THR A 751 12.49 -8.12 -1.91
C THR A 751 11.51 -7.12 -2.52
N GLY A 752 11.52 -5.86 -2.08
CA GLY A 752 10.45 -4.90 -2.36
C GLY A 752 9.13 -5.42 -1.79
N THR A 753 8.96 -5.45 -0.47
CA THR A 753 7.74 -5.98 0.15
C THR A 753 6.49 -5.19 -0.25
N PRO A 754 5.30 -5.80 -0.17
CA PRO A 754 4.04 -5.05 -0.16
C PRO A 754 4.14 -3.83 0.77
N ASN A 755 3.70 -2.68 0.27
CA ASN A 755 3.84 -1.41 0.96
C ASN A 755 2.60 -0.51 0.74
N LEU A 756 2.27 0.25 1.79
CA LEU A 756 1.12 1.14 1.82
C LEU A 756 1.42 2.31 2.77
N GLY A 757 1.01 3.53 2.40
CA GLY A 757 1.43 4.77 3.05
C GLY A 757 2.30 5.62 2.13
N GLY A 758 2.37 6.92 2.39
CA GLY A 758 3.00 7.90 1.51
C GLY A 758 4.37 8.39 2.00
N PRO A 759 5.14 9.07 1.14
CA PRO A 759 6.40 9.69 1.50
C PRO A 759 6.23 11.09 2.14
N LEU A 760 7.21 11.51 2.94
CA LEU A 760 7.50 12.90 3.27
C LEU A 760 8.70 13.34 2.43
N VAL A 761 8.68 14.54 1.87
CA VAL A 761 9.79 15.17 1.15
C VAL A 761 10.20 16.46 1.87
N THR A 762 11.49 16.79 1.88
CA THR A 762 12.01 17.97 2.58
C THR A 762 12.98 18.78 1.71
N ALA A 763 13.08 20.09 1.95
CA ALA A 763 14.06 20.97 1.32
C ALA A 763 15.52 20.51 1.55
N GLY A 764 15.78 19.78 2.63
CA GLY A 764 17.06 19.11 2.91
C GLY A 764 17.46 18.03 1.89
N GLY A 765 16.62 17.73 0.90
CA GLY A 765 16.88 16.73 -0.15
C GLY A 765 16.66 15.30 0.30
N LEU A 766 15.76 15.12 1.26
CA LEU A 766 15.44 13.82 1.85
C LEU A 766 13.98 13.44 1.61
N THR A 767 13.79 12.15 1.30
CA THR A 767 12.49 11.48 1.26
C THR A 767 12.41 10.49 2.40
N PHE A 768 11.47 10.69 3.34
CA PHE A 768 11.19 9.75 4.43
C PHE A 768 9.99 8.86 4.11
N ILE A 769 10.06 7.57 4.42
CA ILE A 769 8.94 6.63 4.19
C ILE A 769 8.98 5.42 5.15
N GLY A 770 7.80 5.02 5.65
CA GLY A 770 7.61 3.88 6.57
C GLY A 770 6.58 2.85 6.07
N ALA A 771 6.33 2.81 4.76
CA ALA A 771 5.20 2.10 4.17
C ALA A 771 5.30 0.56 4.18
N THR A 772 6.47 0.00 4.47
CA THR A 772 6.84 -1.41 4.22
C THR A 772 6.50 -2.36 5.35
N GLN A 773 6.41 -3.66 5.03
CA GLN A 773 6.10 -4.71 6.01
C GLN A 773 7.19 -4.97 7.05
N ASP A 774 8.39 -4.44 6.83
CA ASP A 774 9.56 -4.71 7.66
C ASP A 774 9.77 -3.71 8.80
N ASN A 775 8.76 -2.90 9.13
CA ASN A 775 8.74 -1.97 10.27
C ASN A 775 10.01 -1.11 10.40
N PHE A 776 10.43 -0.46 9.30
CA PHE A 776 11.48 0.56 9.30
C PHE A 776 10.92 1.90 8.81
N LEU A 777 11.38 2.99 9.44
CA LEU A 777 11.35 4.32 8.82
C LEU A 777 12.68 4.50 8.07
N ARG A 778 12.63 4.94 6.82
CA ARG A 778 13.81 5.14 5.97
C ARG A 778 13.89 6.58 5.50
N ALA A 779 15.11 7.08 5.33
CA ALA A 779 15.42 8.33 4.66
C ALA A 779 16.29 8.07 3.43
N PHE A 780 15.77 8.43 2.26
CA PHE A 780 16.48 8.37 0.99
C PHE A 780 16.91 9.77 0.57
N GLU A 781 18.08 9.87 -0.07
CA GLU A 781 18.44 11.05 -0.86
C GLU A 781 17.46 11.20 -2.03
N THR A 782 16.67 12.27 -2.05
CA THR A 782 15.56 12.45 -3.00
C THR A 782 16.04 12.44 -4.46
N ALA A 783 17.23 12.96 -4.73
CA ALA A 783 17.79 13.04 -6.08
C ALA A 783 18.26 11.68 -6.64
N THR A 784 18.72 10.76 -5.79
CA THR A 784 19.44 9.53 -6.22
C THR A 784 18.80 8.24 -5.74
N GLY A 785 17.85 8.33 -4.80
CA GLY A 785 17.25 7.19 -4.12
C GLY A 785 18.23 6.45 -3.20
N ARG A 786 19.41 7.00 -2.90
CA ARG A 786 20.39 6.36 -2.00
C ARG A 786 19.83 6.35 -0.58
N LEU A 787 19.78 5.18 0.05
CA LEU A 787 19.38 5.05 1.46
C LEU A 787 20.49 5.66 2.32
N LEU A 788 20.15 6.70 3.09
CA LEU A 788 21.10 7.42 3.95
C LEU A 788 20.94 7.08 5.42
N TRP A 789 19.71 6.79 5.83
CA TRP A 789 19.37 6.51 7.22
C TRP A 789 18.15 5.60 7.30
N GLU A 790 18.11 4.77 8.34
CA GLU A 790 16.91 4.03 8.70
C GLU A 790 16.85 3.81 10.21
N ALA A 791 15.63 3.76 10.74
CA ALA A 791 15.37 3.41 12.14
C ALA A 791 14.36 2.28 12.22
N ARG A 792 14.64 1.34 13.12
CA ARG A 792 13.74 0.24 13.45
C ARG A 792 12.54 0.78 14.23
N LEU A 793 11.33 0.46 13.78
CA LEU A 793 10.10 0.78 14.47
C LEU A 793 9.61 -0.42 15.31
N PRO A 794 8.93 -0.18 16.44
CA PRO A 794 8.36 -1.24 17.27
C PRO A 794 7.13 -1.92 16.63
N ALA A 795 6.49 -1.26 15.67
CA ALA A 795 5.30 -1.70 14.96
C ALA A 795 5.34 -1.19 13.51
N GLY A 796 4.45 -1.70 12.66
CA GLY A 796 4.34 -1.24 11.28
C GLY A 796 3.92 0.22 11.23
N ALA A 797 4.58 1.04 10.41
CA ALA A 797 4.16 2.42 10.23
C ALA A 797 2.88 2.49 9.39
N GLN A 798 2.95 2.09 8.11
CA GLN A 798 1.83 2.20 7.15
C GLN A 798 1.03 3.50 7.31
N ALA A 799 1.73 4.59 7.63
CA ALA A 799 1.24 5.95 7.86
C ALA A 799 2.21 6.91 7.16
N GLY A 800 1.74 8.09 6.78
CA GLY A 800 2.62 9.15 6.27
C GLY A 800 3.52 9.69 7.39
N PRO A 801 4.85 9.72 7.23
CA PRO A 801 5.69 10.52 8.11
C PRO A 801 5.44 12.01 7.85
N MET A 802 5.78 12.84 8.84
CA MET A 802 5.67 14.30 8.75
C MET A 802 6.83 14.97 9.46
N THR A 803 7.05 16.27 9.22
CA THR A 803 8.08 17.06 9.90
C THR A 803 7.52 18.41 10.36
N TYR A 804 8.06 18.92 11.45
CA TYR A 804 7.73 20.23 12.01
C TYR A 804 8.95 20.84 12.67
N GLU A 805 8.85 22.13 13.01
CA GLU A 805 9.82 22.82 13.86
C GLU A 805 9.17 23.20 15.18
N HIS A 806 9.90 23.02 16.27
CA HIS A 806 9.53 23.54 17.58
C HIS A 806 10.76 24.06 18.28
N SER A 807 10.69 25.30 18.81
CA SER A 807 11.80 25.97 19.48
C SER A 807 13.11 25.96 18.68
N GLY A 808 13.03 26.20 17.35
CA GLY A 808 14.20 26.24 16.45
C GLY A 808 14.81 24.89 16.07
N ARG A 809 14.18 23.78 16.48
CA ARG A 809 14.64 22.41 16.19
C ARG A 809 13.63 21.68 15.29
N GLN A 810 14.15 21.05 14.24
CA GLN A 810 13.37 20.24 13.31
C GLN A 810 13.19 18.82 13.84
N TYR A 811 11.95 18.32 13.78
CA TYR A 811 11.56 16.99 14.19
C TYR A 811 10.95 16.22 13.00
N ILE A 812 11.18 14.91 12.95
CA ILE A 812 10.56 13.96 12.01
C ILE A 812 9.69 13.00 12.81
N ALA A 813 8.39 12.95 12.55
CA ALA A 813 7.45 12.08 13.26
C ALA A 813 6.84 11.01 12.34
N VAL A 814 6.59 9.84 12.90
CA VAL A 814 5.87 8.76 12.22
C VAL A 814 5.01 7.96 13.21
N THR A 815 3.76 7.74 12.83
CA THR A 815 2.86 6.84 13.54
C THR A 815 3.20 5.39 13.20
N ALA A 816 3.31 4.53 14.22
CA ALA A 816 3.61 3.12 14.10
C ALA A 816 2.63 2.28 14.93
N THR A 817 1.56 1.82 14.29
CA THR A 817 0.48 1.05 14.93
C THR A 817 0.24 -0.33 14.32
N GLY A 818 0.96 -0.68 13.27
CA GLY A 818 0.70 -1.84 12.43
C GLY A 818 -0.51 -1.66 11.53
N HIS A 819 -0.70 -2.66 10.68
CA HIS A 819 -1.75 -2.72 9.67
C HIS A 819 -2.26 -4.16 9.58
N ALA A 820 -3.45 -4.41 10.15
CA ALA A 820 -3.96 -5.77 10.34
C ALA A 820 -4.02 -6.61 9.05
N ARG A 821 -4.44 -6.02 7.93
CA ARG A 821 -4.53 -6.74 6.63
C ARG A 821 -3.19 -6.96 5.93
N PHE A 822 -2.18 -6.15 6.23
CA PHE A 822 -0.83 -6.33 5.71
C PHE A 822 0.00 -7.24 6.63
N GLY A 823 -0.55 -7.66 7.77
CA GLY A 823 0.10 -8.58 8.71
C GLY A 823 1.31 -7.98 9.41
N THR A 824 1.41 -6.66 9.50
CA THR A 824 2.53 -6.01 10.19
C THR A 824 2.33 -6.01 11.71
N THR A 825 3.45 -5.87 12.43
CA THR A 825 3.45 -5.90 13.89
C THR A 825 2.53 -4.80 14.43
N PRO A 826 1.53 -5.14 15.28
CA PRO A 826 0.62 -4.15 15.86
C PRO A 826 1.35 -3.30 16.90
N GLY A 827 0.87 -2.07 17.11
CA GLY A 827 1.38 -1.15 18.13
C GLY A 827 0.47 0.06 18.33
N ASP A 828 0.95 1.02 19.09
CA ASP A 828 0.23 2.24 19.48
C ASP A 828 1.16 3.45 19.55
N TYR A 829 2.22 3.47 18.75
CA TYR A 829 3.34 4.39 18.90
C TYR A 829 3.22 5.61 17.97
N LEU A 830 3.63 6.77 18.48
CA LEU A 830 4.11 7.90 17.71
C LEU A 830 5.61 8.05 18.01
N LYS A 831 6.45 7.85 16.99
CA LYS A 831 7.91 7.91 17.10
C LYS A 831 8.40 9.23 16.52
N VAL A 832 9.24 9.96 17.26
CA VAL A 832 9.78 11.25 16.81
C VAL A 832 11.30 11.24 16.89
N TYR A 833 11.93 11.77 15.84
CA TYR A 833 13.37 11.85 15.68
C TYR A 833 13.80 13.29 15.45
N ALA A 834 14.99 13.65 15.93
CA ALA A 834 15.62 14.93 15.64
C ALA A 834 17.15 14.77 15.68
N LEU A 835 17.86 15.78 15.16
CA LEU A 835 19.30 15.88 15.41
C LEU A 835 19.52 16.18 16.91
N PRO A 836 20.65 15.76 17.51
CA PRO A 836 21.03 16.16 18.85
C PRO A 836 21.07 17.69 18.99
N GLU A 837 20.83 18.17 20.21
CA GLU A 837 20.91 19.61 20.56
C GLU A 837 22.32 20.18 20.45
#